data_AF-A0A090M2L3-F1
#
_entry.id   AF-A0A090M2L3-F1
#
_cell.length_a   1.000
_cell.length_b   1.000
_cell.length_c   1.000
_cell.angle_alpha   90.00
_cell.angle_beta   90.00
_cell.angle_gamma   90.00
#
_symmetry.space_group_name_H-M   'P 1'
#
loop_
_entity.id
_entity.type
_entity.pdbx_description
1 polymer ?
#
loop_
_entity_poly.entity_id
_entity_poly.type
_entity_poly.pdbx_seq_one_letter_code
_entity_poly.pdbx_strand_id
1 'polypeptide(L)'
;MLYASTRGGAPAVPFADALLAGAPADGGAYVPTRVPTVDLGRVMDFASFEDVCVEVLSPFVDDAFDREDVRAIAREVVSRHESGEVCNVRRLGRRGGREARVAELFRGPTLSAEDASMQMTMRMLDRVLARKNKRANVVCCSTGEAGGALASVAAEMTRVDAWIAYPGDDGDVSEPQEREMTCHVEDNVHPIKVFECPDGVSDVDAVVSDVFADEQFRMAHGLVSANSSNIARVLSYVPIFFYIYARVRSREQDRGKPVVFTVPSSTFALEFAGSLARMMGLPITIVAACNANGAAHRVISMGELYKTDMVHTSSSALDVVVAENVWRSLYYAAGSNPMILSELQDDFDEDGEVALPPKMARELNTVFKSALIDDDLLFSVIQHEERLGFVPCPQTALAIAAIEMIRDVPEDVPAVALAVSHPSKFPDVIRRAVPQLSNGASHPTVEAMTGLFHRRRTCTLEEFERSLRRDIAAVTAMRTPEPVRVERLLLEREDYERLYASVLRKTTKRGKFLDNPFVNVFLALMISFWATATTPPRDASRSRERDAQKAEAKAKRDKERVRVREARALEKQRAREISARAKADARFAREMARAARAEEKRARAGAPTKPHVMHAYARDRDDARPPNEHFAHEPNRKLR
;
A
#
# COMPACT_ATOMS: atom_id res chain seq x y z
N MET A 1 16.09 7.30 -20.31
CA MET A 1 14.89 6.43 -20.22
C MET A 1 13.64 7.30 -20.37
N LEU A 2 12.47 6.75 -20.74
CA LEU A 2 11.18 7.45 -20.70
C LEU A 2 10.10 6.57 -20.06
N TYR A 3 9.09 7.19 -19.46
CA TYR A 3 7.98 6.57 -18.74
C TYR A 3 6.66 6.90 -19.42
N ALA A 4 5.95 5.88 -19.89
CA ALA A 4 4.65 6.02 -20.53
C ALA A 4 3.52 5.76 -19.52
N SER A 5 2.35 6.36 -19.77
CA SER A 5 1.13 5.96 -19.08
C SER A 5 0.66 4.59 -19.56
N THR A 6 0.18 3.77 -18.63
CA THR A 6 -0.48 2.50 -18.92
C THR A 6 -1.79 2.66 -19.71
N ARG A 7 -2.44 3.84 -19.66
CA ARG A 7 -3.68 4.15 -20.43
C ARG A 7 -3.41 4.91 -21.73
N GLY A 8 -2.20 5.43 -21.90
CA GLY A 8 -1.80 6.17 -23.10
C GLY A 8 -2.38 7.57 -23.23
N GLY A 9 -3.30 8.02 -22.36
CA GLY A 9 -3.83 9.38 -22.39
C GLY A 9 -2.82 10.47 -21.97
N ALA A 10 -1.56 10.14 -21.69
CA ALA A 10 -0.52 11.10 -21.35
C ALA A 10 0.77 10.86 -22.16
N PRO A 11 1.53 11.92 -22.51
CA PRO A 11 2.81 11.77 -23.19
C PRO A 11 3.83 11.05 -22.29
N ALA A 12 4.79 10.36 -22.90
CA ALA A 12 5.88 9.76 -22.16
C ALA A 12 6.83 10.83 -21.62
N VAL A 13 7.25 10.70 -20.35
CA VAL A 13 8.05 11.70 -19.64
C VAL A 13 9.39 11.12 -19.14
N PRO A 14 10.43 11.94 -18.90
CA PRO A 14 11.65 11.52 -18.21
C PRO A 14 11.39 11.02 -16.78
N PHE A 15 12.35 10.31 -16.16
CA PHE A 15 12.22 9.81 -14.79
C PHE A 15 11.95 10.93 -13.79
N ALA A 16 12.69 12.04 -13.86
CA ALA A 16 12.52 13.15 -12.93
C ALA A 16 11.08 13.69 -12.91
N ASP A 17 10.43 13.74 -14.07
CA ASP A 17 9.07 14.22 -14.19
C ASP A 17 8.05 13.17 -13.74
N ALA A 18 8.28 11.88 -14.03
CA ALA A 18 7.46 10.79 -13.49
C ALA A 18 7.53 10.72 -11.95
N LEU A 19 8.71 10.91 -11.38
CA LEU A 19 8.96 10.96 -9.93
C LEU A 19 8.19 12.11 -9.27
N LEU A 20 8.21 13.30 -9.87
CA LEU A 20 7.52 14.48 -9.34
C LEU A 20 6.01 14.46 -9.61
N ALA A 21 5.56 13.89 -10.73
CA ALA A 21 4.13 13.79 -11.04
C ALA A 21 3.43 12.70 -10.21
N GLY A 22 4.15 11.65 -9.83
CA GLY A 22 3.60 10.45 -9.18
C GLY A 22 2.83 9.56 -10.15
N ALA A 23 1.76 10.10 -10.75
CA ALA A 23 0.91 9.41 -11.72
C ALA A 23 0.53 10.34 -12.91
N PRO A 24 0.28 9.77 -14.11
CA PRO A 24 -0.19 10.52 -15.27
C PRO A 24 -1.60 11.11 -15.07
N ALA A 25 -1.96 12.12 -15.88
CA ALA A 25 -3.27 12.81 -15.80
C ALA A 25 -4.47 11.95 -16.23
N ASP A 26 -4.23 10.88 -16.99
CA ASP A 26 -5.28 10.03 -17.54
C ASP A 26 -5.80 8.97 -16.55
N GLY A 27 -5.34 9.02 -15.29
CA GLY A 27 -5.69 8.02 -14.26
C GLY A 27 -4.99 6.67 -14.46
N GLY A 28 -4.02 6.58 -15.37
CA GLY A 28 -3.15 5.42 -15.51
C GLY A 28 -2.01 5.43 -14.49
N ALA A 29 -1.01 4.56 -14.74
CA ALA A 29 0.22 4.52 -13.96
C ALA A 29 1.44 4.66 -14.87
N TYR A 30 2.53 5.25 -14.39
CA TYR A 30 3.77 5.28 -15.16
C TYR A 30 4.44 3.90 -15.19
N VAL A 31 4.93 3.51 -16.36
CA VAL A 31 5.76 2.32 -16.62
C VAL A 31 6.93 2.68 -17.55
N PRO A 32 8.11 2.06 -17.41
CA PRO A 32 9.22 2.33 -18.31
C PRO A 32 8.86 1.88 -19.74
N THR A 33 9.18 2.70 -20.73
CA THR A 33 8.92 2.41 -22.16
C THR A 33 9.68 1.20 -22.68
N ARG A 34 10.76 0.80 -22.00
CA ARG A 34 11.52 -0.42 -22.22
C ARG A 34 12.10 -0.90 -20.88
N VAL A 35 12.19 -2.22 -20.70
CA VAL A 35 12.88 -2.81 -19.54
C VAL A 35 14.32 -3.13 -19.95
N PRO A 36 15.35 -2.50 -19.33
CA PRO A 36 16.76 -2.81 -19.61
C PRO A 36 17.12 -4.24 -19.19
N THR A 37 18.04 -4.90 -19.89
CA THR A 37 18.62 -6.17 -19.43
C THR A 37 19.89 -5.91 -18.65
N VAL A 38 20.19 -6.74 -17.65
CA VAL A 38 21.45 -6.67 -16.88
C VAL A 38 22.30 -7.92 -17.11
N ASP A 39 23.62 -7.76 -17.04
CA ASP A 39 24.54 -8.89 -17.00
C ASP A 39 24.43 -9.57 -15.63
N LEU A 40 23.71 -10.69 -15.59
CA LEU A 40 23.50 -11.44 -14.36
C LEU A 40 24.83 -11.90 -13.77
N GLY A 41 25.81 -12.32 -14.57
CA GLY A 41 27.12 -12.76 -14.07
C GLY A 41 27.79 -11.66 -13.26
N ARG A 42 27.79 -10.44 -13.81
CA ARG A 42 28.31 -9.26 -13.13
C ARG A 42 27.58 -8.94 -11.83
N VAL A 43 26.24 -8.98 -11.82
CA VAL A 43 25.45 -8.68 -10.61
C VAL A 43 25.70 -9.74 -9.52
N MET A 44 25.92 -10.99 -9.91
CA MET A 44 26.21 -12.10 -8.99
C MET A 44 27.59 -12.01 -8.33
N ASP A 45 28.50 -11.17 -8.85
CA ASP A 45 29.82 -10.92 -8.27
C ASP A 45 29.81 -9.78 -7.23
N PHE A 46 28.72 -9.01 -7.13
CA PHE A 46 28.64 -7.90 -6.19
C PHE A 46 28.39 -8.38 -4.76
N ALA A 47 29.23 -7.91 -3.83
CA ALA A 47 29.06 -8.16 -2.40
C ALA A 47 28.07 -7.16 -1.75
N SER A 48 28.05 -5.92 -2.23
CA SER A 48 27.33 -4.80 -1.62
C SER A 48 25.95 -4.58 -2.27
N PHE A 49 24.99 -4.06 -1.50
CA PHE A 49 23.67 -3.70 -2.05
C PHE A 49 23.78 -2.47 -2.95
N GLU A 50 24.72 -1.58 -2.65
CA GLU A 50 24.99 -0.36 -3.39
C GLU A 50 25.42 -0.65 -4.82
N ASP A 51 26.32 -1.62 -5.02
CA ASP A 51 26.76 -1.98 -6.37
C ASP A 51 25.63 -2.64 -7.18
N VAL A 52 24.78 -3.44 -6.52
CA VAL A 52 23.56 -3.97 -7.15
C VAL A 52 22.61 -2.83 -7.54
N CYS A 53 22.39 -1.85 -6.66
CA CYS A 53 21.57 -0.67 -6.99
C CYS A 53 22.13 0.10 -8.19
N VAL A 54 23.44 0.32 -8.24
CA VAL A 54 24.07 1.04 -9.34
C VAL A 54 23.89 0.29 -10.67
N GLU A 55 24.02 -1.03 -10.69
CA GLU A 55 23.85 -1.78 -11.93
C GLU A 55 22.39 -1.91 -12.37
N VAL A 56 21.49 -2.16 -11.42
CA VAL A 56 20.07 -2.46 -11.69
C VAL A 56 19.24 -1.18 -11.88
N LEU A 57 19.48 -0.14 -11.07
CA LEU A 57 18.62 1.04 -11.02
C LEU A 57 19.06 2.15 -11.98
N SER A 58 20.37 2.34 -12.19
CA SER A 58 20.89 3.44 -13.04
C SER A 58 20.27 3.47 -14.45
N PRO A 59 20.06 2.34 -15.16
CA PRO A 59 19.43 2.36 -16.49
C PRO A 59 17.99 2.89 -16.52
N PHE A 60 17.30 2.92 -15.37
CA PHE A 60 15.94 3.44 -15.26
C PHE A 60 15.89 4.94 -14.97
N VAL A 61 16.95 5.49 -14.37
CA VAL A 61 16.96 6.85 -13.81
C VAL A 61 18.00 7.76 -14.47
N ASP A 62 18.57 7.32 -15.60
CA ASP A 62 19.72 7.90 -16.31
C ASP A 62 19.52 9.34 -16.80
N ASP A 63 18.29 9.83 -16.94
CA ASP A 63 18.02 11.23 -17.26
C ASP A 63 18.20 12.17 -16.07
N ALA A 64 18.08 11.65 -14.85
CA ALA A 64 18.06 12.45 -13.62
C ALA A 64 19.24 12.16 -12.70
N PHE A 65 19.81 10.96 -12.73
CA PHE A 65 20.88 10.52 -11.84
C PHE A 65 21.91 9.73 -12.61
N ASP A 66 23.18 10.12 -12.45
CA ASP A 66 24.27 9.29 -12.91
C ASP A 66 24.54 8.12 -11.95
N ARG A 67 25.50 7.26 -12.30
CA ARG A 67 25.83 6.08 -11.49
C ARG A 67 26.41 6.43 -10.11
N GLU A 68 27.11 7.56 -9.97
CA GLU A 68 27.67 7.98 -8.68
C GLU A 68 26.59 8.62 -7.80
N ASP A 69 25.65 9.35 -8.38
CA ASP A 69 24.45 9.80 -7.69
C ASP A 69 23.70 8.60 -7.08
N VAL A 70 23.40 7.58 -7.90
CA VAL A 70 22.71 6.35 -7.45
C VAL A 70 23.50 5.66 -6.34
N ARG A 71 24.83 5.56 -6.48
CA ARG A 71 25.70 5.00 -5.45
C ARG A 71 25.62 5.78 -4.15
N ALA A 72 25.66 7.11 -4.22
CA ALA A 72 25.58 7.97 -3.05
C ALA A 72 24.22 7.81 -2.34
N ILE A 73 23.11 7.75 -3.08
CA ILE A 73 21.80 7.46 -2.46
C ILE A 73 21.80 6.09 -1.82
N ALA A 74 22.26 5.05 -2.53
CA ALA A 74 22.27 3.69 -2.02
C ALA A 74 23.10 3.56 -0.74
N ARG A 75 24.27 4.22 -0.66
CA ARG A 75 25.07 4.30 0.57
C ARG A 75 24.31 4.94 1.73
N GLU A 76 23.61 6.04 1.48
CA GLU A 76 22.77 6.69 2.50
C GLU A 76 21.66 5.73 2.97
N VAL A 77 20.97 5.05 2.04
CA VAL A 77 19.96 4.03 2.38
C VAL A 77 20.55 2.93 3.25
N VAL A 78 21.64 2.30 2.81
CA VAL A 78 22.29 1.19 3.51
C VAL A 78 22.76 1.60 4.90
N SER A 79 23.29 2.83 5.05
CA SER A 79 23.75 3.34 6.36
C SER A 79 22.67 3.46 7.43
N ARG A 80 21.38 3.52 7.02
CA ARG A 80 20.23 3.55 7.92
C ARG A 80 19.67 2.17 8.27
N HIS A 81 20.19 1.12 7.66
CA HIS A 81 19.81 -0.25 7.98
C HIS A 81 20.76 -0.83 9.03
N GLU A 82 20.21 -1.64 9.93
CA GLU A 82 20.94 -2.30 10.99
C GLU A 82 22.13 -3.09 10.41
N SER A 83 23.32 -2.87 10.99
CA SER A 83 24.57 -3.49 10.55
C SER A 83 24.96 -3.21 9.09
N GLY A 84 24.38 -2.20 8.44
CA GLY A 84 24.65 -1.88 7.04
C GLY A 84 24.13 -2.94 6.06
N GLU A 85 23.10 -3.70 6.43
CA GLU A 85 22.50 -4.72 5.56
C GLU A 85 21.01 -4.44 5.31
N VAL A 86 20.64 -4.23 4.05
CA VAL A 86 19.22 -4.03 3.65
C VAL A 86 18.42 -5.32 3.75
N CYS A 87 19.08 -6.47 3.64
CA CYS A 87 18.42 -7.76 3.73
C CYS A 87 19.35 -8.84 4.28
N ASN A 88 18.84 -9.62 5.23
CA ASN A 88 19.45 -10.86 5.69
C ASN A 88 18.67 -12.06 5.16
N VAL A 89 19.36 -13.06 4.60
CA VAL A 89 18.75 -14.27 4.04
C VAL A 89 19.04 -15.47 4.94
N ARG A 90 18.00 -15.94 5.62
CA ARG A 90 18.07 -17.04 6.59
C ARG A 90 17.47 -18.32 6.02
N ARG A 91 18.05 -19.48 6.33
CA ARG A 91 17.45 -20.79 5.98
C ARG A 91 16.35 -21.15 6.99
N LEU A 92 15.23 -21.68 6.49
CA LEU A 92 14.12 -22.22 7.30
C LEU A 92 14.04 -23.76 7.28
N GLY A 93 14.90 -24.41 6.48
CA GLY A 93 14.89 -25.86 6.30
C GLY A 93 14.04 -26.25 5.09
N ARG A 94 13.23 -27.31 5.23
CA ARG A 94 12.31 -27.74 4.16
C ARG A 94 10.86 -27.37 4.50
N ARG A 95 10.13 -26.86 3.51
CA ARG A 95 8.67 -26.61 3.52
C ARG A 95 8.13 -27.11 2.19
N GLY A 96 7.02 -27.84 2.17
CA GLY A 96 6.45 -28.38 0.92
C GLY A 96 7.45 -29.14 0.03
N GLY A 97 8.34 -29.94 0.62
CA GLY A 97 9.35 -30.74 -0.10
C GLY A 97 10.59 -29.97 -0.60
N ARG A 98 10.57 -28.64 -0.61
CA ARG A 98 11.65 -27.79 -1.14
C ARG A 98 12.46 -27.08 -0.06
N GLU A 99 13.67 -26.65 -0.42
CA GLU A 99 14.46 -25.78 0.45
C GLU A 99 13.80 -24.41 0.60
N ALA A 100 13.51 -24.02 1.84
CA ALA A 100 12.87 -22.76 2.19
C ALA A 100 13.86 -21.82 2.88
N ARG A 101 13.80 -20.56 2.48
CA ARG A 101 14.52 -19.44 3.08
C ARG A 101 13.56 -18.30 3.38
N VAL A 102 13.99 -17.39 4.23
CA VAL A 102 13.32 -16.12 4.49
C VAL A 102 14.32 -14.99 4.24
N ALA A 103 13.85 -13.93 3.56
CA ALA A 103 14.60 -12.71 3.32
C ALA A 103 14.04 -11.61 4.23
N GLU A 104 14.76 -11.31 5.30
CA GLU A 104 14.40 -10.28 6.29
C GLU A 104 14.63 -8.90 5.70
N LEU A 105 13.57 -8.22 5.28
CA LEU A 105 13.60 -6.87 4.69
C LEU A 105 13.31 -5.77 5.71
N PHE A 106 13.05 -6.15 6.96
CA PHE A 106 12.71 -5.25 8.06
C PHE A 106 13.93 -4.76 8.85
N ARG A 107 15.09 -4.59 8.19
CA ARG A 107 16.33 -4.13 8.85
C ARG A 107 16.48 -2.61 8.86
N GLY A 108 15.56 -1.88 8.24
CA GLY A 108 15.58 -0.43 8.17
C GLY A 108 15.07 0.27 9.45
N PRO A 109 15.03 1.61 9.44
CA PRO A 109 14.69 2.41 10.62
C PRO A 109 13.27 2.21 11.13
N THR A 110 12.34 1.70 10.32
CA THR A 110 10.95 1.43 10.70
C THR A 110 10.62 -0.06 10.71
N LEU A 111 11.63 -0.91 10.61
CA LEU A 111 11.48 -2.36 10.62
C LEU A 111 10.48 -2.87 9.57
N SER A 112 10.52 -2.31 8.36
CA SER A 112 9.69 -2.78 7.24
C SER A 112 10.45 -2.76 5.90
N ALA A 113 9.97 -3.55 4.94
CA ALA A 113 10.47 -3.55 3.57
C ALA A 113 10.26 -2.20 2.86
N GLU A 114 9.37 -1.36 3.38
CA GLU A 114 9.12 -0.02 2.85
C GLU A 114 10.33 0.89 3.01
N ASP A 115 11.18 0.63 4.01
CA ASP A 115 12.33 1.48 4.33
C ASP A 115 13.28 1.66 3.14
N ALA A 116 13.69 0.57 2.49
CA ALA A 116 14.64 0.65 1.37
C ALA A 116 14.08 1.42 0.18
N SER A 117 12.82 1.15 -0.19
CA SER A 117 12.15 1.80 -1.32
C SER A 117 11.84 3.27 -1.04
N MET A 118 11.32 3.57 0.16
CA MET A 118 10.97 4.93 0.56
C MET A 118 12.22 5.79 0.73
N GLN A 119 13.27 5.28 1.37
CA GLN A 119 14.55 5.99 1.52
C GLN A 119 15.16 6.35 0.15
N MET A 120 15.20 5.38 -0.78
CA MET A 120 15.71 5.62 -2.13
C MET A 120 14.88 6.69 -2.86
N THR A 121 13.55 6.53 -2.86
CA THR A 121 12.62 7.42 -3.57
C THR A 121 12.66 8.85 -3.03
N MET A 122 12.62 9.02 -1.72
CA MET A 122 12.56 10.34 -1.09
C MET A 122 13.88 11.10 -1.21
N ARG A 123 15.02 10.40 -1.17
CA ARG A 123 16.33 11.00 -1.43
C ARG A 123 16.50 11.42 -2.89
N MET A 124 15.99 10.62 -3.84
CA MET A 124 15.91 11.03 -5.24
C MET A 124 15.03 12.28 -5.38
N LEU A 125 13.85 12.29 -4.77
CA LEU A 125 12.92 13.41 -4.80
C LEU A 125 13.56 14.70 -4.25
N ASP A 126 14.15 14.64 -3.05
CA ASP A 126 14.78 15.79 -2.41
C ASP A 126 15.95 16.35 -3.24
N ARG A 127 16.77 15.49 -3.86
CA ARG A 127 17.85 15.93 -4.75
C ARG A 127 17.35 16.58 -6.04
N VAL A 128 16.28 16.05 -6.64
CA VAL A 128 15.63 16.68 -7.81
C VAL A 128 15.07 18.06 -7.43
N LEU A 129 14.39 18.16 -6.29
CA LEU A 129 13.86 19.41 -5.76
C LEU A 129 14.97 20.42 -5.44
N ALA A 130 16.07 19.97 -4.83
CA ALA A 130 17.22 20.80 -4.52
C ALA A 130 17.88 21.38 -5.77
N ARG A 131 18.11 20.56 -6.81
CA ARG A 131 18.66 21.01 -8.11
C ARG A 131 17.75 22.01 -8.81
N LYS A 132 16.42 21.86 -8.67
CA LYS A 132 15.43 22.82 -9.20
C LYS A 132 15.23 24.05 -8.30
N ASN A 133 15.84 24.08 -7.11
CA ASN A 133 15.58 25.06 -6.05
C ASN A 133 14.07 25.21 -5.77
N LYS A 134 13.38 24.08 -5.54
CA LYS A 134 11.95 23.99 -5.24
C LYS A 134 11.69 23.13 -4.00
N ARG A 135 10.44 23.10 -3.55
CA ARG A 135 9.92 22.19 -2.51
C ARG A 135 8.74 21.37 -3.01
N ALA A 136 8.37 20.33 -2.27
CA ALA A 136 7.14 19.57 -2.53
C ALA A 136 6.39 19.26 -1.23
N ASN A 137 5.06 19.22 -1.33
CA ASN A 137 4.20 18.63 -0.32
C ASN A 137 3.98 17.16 -0.72
N VAL A 138 4.51 16.24 0.06
CA VAL A 138 4.49 14.81 -0.23
C VAL A 138 3.40 14.15 0.59
N VAL A 139 2.41 13.54 -0.05
CA VAL A 139 1.22 13.00 0.61
C VAL A 139 1.24 11.47 0.54
N CYS A 140 0.91 10.82 1.66
CA CYS A 140 0.76 9.36 1.77
C CYS A 140 -0.47 9.00 2.60
N CYS A 141 -1.22 8.02 2.10
CA CYS A 141 -2.28 7.34 2.85
C CYS A 141 -1.77 5.98 3.29
N SER A 142 -1.93 5.63 4.57
CA SER A 142 -1.29 4.44 5.13
C SER A 142 -2.11 3.80 6.24
N THR A 143 -2.04 2.47 6.32
CA THR A 143 -2.46 1.67 7.48
C THR A 143 -1.32 1.40 8.46
N GLY A 144 -0.12 1.95 8.19
CA GLY A 144 1.02 1.93 9.11
C GLY A 144 2.35 2.01 8.39
N GLU A 145 2.78 0.91 7.75
CA GLU A 145 4.17 0.71 7.31
C GLU A 145 4.70 1.80 6.37
N ALA A 146 3.99 2.09 5.28
CA ALA A 146 4.41 3.12 4.32
C ALA A 146 4.47 4.52 4.94
N GLY A 147 3.51 4.84 5.82
CA GLY A 147 3.45 6.11 6.55
C GLY A 147 4.61 6.28 7.52
N GLY A 148 4.95 5.23 8.28
CA GLY A 148 6.11 5.23 9.17
C GLY A 148 7.42 5.42 8.41
N ALA A 149 7.61 4.65 7.31
CA ALA A 149 8.78 4.78 6.46
C ALA A 149 8.91 6.18 5.85
N LEU A 150 7.79 6.78 5.40
CA LEU A 150 7.78 8.17 4.90
C LEU A 150 8.15 9.15 6.01
N ALA A 151 7.55 9.04 7.19
CA ALA A 151 7.84 9.92 8.33
C ALA A 151 9.34 9.91 8.67
N SER A 152 9.92 8.70 8.76
CA SER A 152 11.32 8.50 9.10
C SER A 152 12.27 9.14 8.09
N VAL A 153 12.07 8.96 6.78
CA VAL A 153 12.96 9.60 5.80
C VAL A 153 12.66 11.09 5.64
N ALA A 154 11.40 11.50 5.70
CA ALA A 154 11.00 12.90 5.54
C ALA A 154 11.59 13.80 6.63
N ALA A 155 11.74 13.30 7.86
CA ALA A 155 12.45 13.98 8.94
C ALA A 155 13.90 14.37 8.56
N GLU A 156 14.53 13.66 7.62
CA GLU A 156 15.87 13.96 7.13
C GLU A 156 15.89 14.85 5.87
N MET A 157 14.72 15.12 5.26
CA MET A 157 14.62 15.84 4.00
C MET A 157 14.45 17.34 4.22
N THR A 158 15.08 18.16 3.38
CA THR A 158 15.06 19.62 3.55
C THR A 158 14.11 20.32 2.58
N ARG A 159 13.70 19.66 1.49
CA ARG A 159 12.82 20.20 0.45
C ARG A 159 11.41 19.62 0.46
N VAL A 160 11.09 18.79 1.45
CA VAL A 160 9.82 18.06 1.54
C VAL A 160 9.06 18.45 2.80
N ASP A 161 7.76 18.63 2.66
CA ASP A 161 6.78 18.63 3.75
C ASP A 161 5.89 17.39 3.58
N ALA A 162 5.97 16.44 4.50
CA ALA A 162 5.31 15.13 4.41
C ALA A 162 3.98 15.12 5.16
N TRP A 163 2.91 14.76 4.46
CA TRP A 163 1.54 14.69 4.95
C TRP A 163 1.10 13.23 5.00
N ILE A 164 0.91 12.70 6.21
CA ILE A 164 0.66 11.27 6.42
C ILE A 164 -0.73 11.12 7.00
N ALA A 165 -1.68 10.71 6.16
CA ALA A 165 -3.06 10.51 6.56
C ALA A 165 -3.32 9.03 6.83
N TYR A 166 -3.96 8.74 7.97
CA TYR A 166 -4.28 7.37 8.37
C TYR A 166 -5.62 7.30 9.11
N PRO A 167 -6.38 6.21 8.97
CA PRO A 167 -7.63 6.03 9.70
C PRO A 167 -7.36 5.91 11.19
N GLY A 168 -8.25 6.50 11.99
CA GLY A 168 -8.11 6.60 13.44
C GLY A 168 -9.03 5.71 14.24
N ASP A 169 -9.88 4.92 13.57
CA ASP A 169 -10.84 4.02 14.21
C ASP A 169 -10.13 2.76 14.80
N ASP A 170 -10.77 2.12 15.79
CA ASP A 170 -10.15 1.05 16.57
C ASP A 170 -9.78 -0.16 15.71
N GLY A 171 -8.47 -0.48 15.65
CA GLY A 171 -7.95 -1.67 14.99
C GLY A 171 -7.34 -1.46 13.61
N ASP A 172 -7.46 -0.27 13.01
CA ASP A 172 -6.95 -0.01 11.66
C ASP A 172 -5.43 0.17 11.60
N VAL A 173 -4.83 0.74 12.65
CA VAL A 173 -3.39 0.99 12.77
C VAL A 173 -2.92 0.54 14.15
N SER A 174 -1.86 -0.28 14.21
CA SER A 174 -1.30 -0.73 15.49
C SER A 174 -0.61 0.42 16.24
N GLU A 175 -0.53 0.36 17.58
CA GLU A 175 0.15 1.41 18.35
C GLU A 175 1.63 1.62 17.93
N PRO A 176 2.46 0.57 17.72
CA PRO A 176 3.81 0.74 17.18
C PRO A 176 3.82 1.49 15.84
N GLN A 177 2.93 1.14 14.91
CA GLN A 177 2.85 1.77 13.60
C GLN A 177 2.38 3.22 13.67
N GLU A 178 1.42 3.54 14.56
CA GLU A 178 1.00 4.92 14.79
C GLU A 178 2.17 5.75 15.33
N ARG A 179 2.94 5.22 16.28
CA ARG A 179 4.12 5.90 16.84
C ARG A 179 5.21 6.18 15.78
N GLU A 180 5.43 5.26 14.85
CA GLU A 180 6.36 5.49 13.73
C GLU A 180 5.98 6.71 12.88
N MET A 181 4.70 7.06 12.83
CA MET A 181 4.22 8.25 12.12
C MET A 181 4.23 9.50 13.00
N THR A 182 3.93 9.38 14.30
CA THR A 182 3.60 10.54 15.17
C THR A 182 4.70 11.01 16.10
N CYS A 183 5.77 10.23 16.29
CA CYS A 183 6.82 10.53 17.27
C CYS A 183 8.02 11.33 16.71
N HIS A 184 7.82 12.05 15.60
CA HIS A 184 8.83 12.93 14.99
C HIS A 184 8.71 14.37 15.51
N VAL A 185 9.84 15.03 15.76
CA VAL A 185 9.87 16.40 16.29
C VAL A 185 9.96 17.45 15.17
N GLU A 186 10.40 17.02 13.99
CA GLU A 186 10.68 17.83 12.83
C GLU A 186 9.42 18.54 12.32
N ASP A 187 9.57 19.80 11.91
CA ASP A 187 8.43 20.66 11.58
C ASP A 187 7.77 20.32 10.23
N ASN A 188 8.41 19.49 9.42
CA ASN A 188 8.02 19.09 8.08
C ASN A 188 7.36 17.70 8.01
N VAL A 189 7.13 17.05 9.16
CA VAL A 189 6.34 15.81 9.26
C VAL A 189 4.97 16.15 9.84
N HIS A 190 3.91 15.85 9.08
CA HIS A 190 2.53 16.22 9.38
C HIS A 190 1.60 15.00 9.40
N PRO A 191 1.52 14.27 10.53
CA PRO A 191 0.60 13.14 10.70
C PRO A 191 -0.83 13.64 10.94
N ILE A 192 -1.80 13.02 10.25
CA ILE A 192 -3.22 13.33 10.32
C ILE A 192 -3.99 12.04 10.58
N LYS A 193 -4.59 11.96 11.77
CA LYS A 193 -5.49 10.87 12.16
C LYS A 193 -6.91 11.23 11.77
N VAL A 194 -7.53 10.42 10.93
CA VAL A 194 -8.87 10.66 10.38
C VAL A 194 -9.86 9.69 11.01
N PHE A 195 -10.83 10.19 11.76
CA PHE A 195 -11.88 9.37 12.39
C PHE A 195 -13.09 9.19 11.48
N GLU A 196 -13.92 8.20 11.80
CA GLU A 196 -15.16 7.93 11.06
C GLU A 196 -14.89 7.47 9.62
N CYS A 197 -13.93 6.55 9.49
CA CYS A 197 -13.53 5.88 8.25
C CYS A 197 -14.18 4.47 8.19
N PRO A 198 -15.47 4.34 7.85
CA PRO A 198 -16.17 3.06 7.81
C PRO A 198 -15.48 1.98 6.97
N ASP A 199 -14.72 2.36 5.95
CA ASP A 199 -13.99 1.48 5.04
C ASP A 199 -12.45 1.64 5.20
N GLY A 200 -12.03 2.11 6.38
CA GLY A 200 -10.64 2.21 6.83
C GLY A 200 -9.82 3.17 5.96
N VAL A 201 -8.64 2.70 5.53
CA VAL A 201 -7.72 3.52 4.70
C VAL A 201 -8.32 3.89 3.34
N SER A 202 -9.28 3.12 2.82
CA SER A 202 -9.89 3.37 1.52
C SER A 202 -10.64 4.71 1.49
N ASP A 203 -11.29 5.07 2.60
CA ASP A 203 -11.98 6.36 2.75
C ASP A 203 -10.99 7.53 2.73
N VAL A 204 -9.86 7.37 3.42
CA VAL A 204 -8.79 8.37 3.48
C VAL A 204 -8.14 8.54 2.10
N ASP A 205 -7.86 7.44 1.41
CA ASP A 205 -7.26 7.41 0.08
C ASP A 205 -8.17 8.03 -0.99
N ALA A 206 -9.50 7.83 -0.88
CA ALA A 206 -10.47 8.47 -1.77
C ALA A 206 -10.42 10.00 -1.66
N VAL A 207 -10.39 10.55 -0.43
CA VAL A 207 -10.29 12.00 -0.23
C VAL A 207 -8.97 12.55 -0.75
N VAL A 208 -7.86 11.86 -0.49
CA VAL A 208 -6.55 12.29 -1.00
C VAL A 208 -6.51 12.23 -2.53
N SER A 209 -7.12 11.22 -3.14
CA SER A 209 -7.27 11.11 -4.59
C SER A 209 -8.04 12.29 -5.18
N ASP A 210 -9.12 12.73 -4.54
CA ASP A 210 -9.88 13.92 -4.96
C ASP A 210 -9.04 15.20 -4.87
N VAL A 211 -8.19 15.33 -3.84
CA VAL A 211 -7.23 16.45 -3.72
C VAL A 211 -6.16 16.40 -4.83
N PHE A 212 -5.70 15.21 -5.21
CA PHE A 212 -4.76 15.05 -6.34
C PHE A 212 -5.40 15.25 -7.72
N ALA A 213 -6.71 15.04 -7.84
CA ALA A 213 -7.45 15.27 -9.08
C ALA A 213 -7.64 16.78 -9.38
N ASP A 214 -7.60 17.63 -8.35
CA ASP A 214 -7.58 19.08 -8.50
C ASP A 214 -6.21 19.57 -8.97
N GLU A 215 -6.04 19.66 -10.29
CA GLU A 215 -4.80 20.11 -10.93
C GLU A 215 -4.35 21.51 -10.48
N GLN A 216 -5.30 22.43 -10.22
CA GLN A 216 -4.97 23.79 -9.81
C GLN A 216 -4.34 23.78 -8.42
N PHE A 217 -4.97 23.08 -7.47
CA PHE A 217 -4.44 22.93 -6.12
C PHE A 217 -3.12 22.16 -6.12
N ARG A 218 -3.06 21.05 -6.86
CA ARG A 218 -1.86 20.21 -7.00
C ARG A 218 -0.65 21.01 -7.49
N MET A 219 -0.82 21.82 -8.53
CA MET A 219 0.24 22.66 -9.09
C MET A 219 0.59 23.85 -8.20
N ALA A 220 -0.39 24.50 -7.59
CA ALA A 220 -0.15 25.65 -6.71
C ALA A 220 0.67 25.27 -5.47
N HIS A 221 0.50 24.04 -4.96
CA HIS A 221 1.14 23.56 -3.74
C HIS A 221 2.19 22.48 -3.97
N GLY A 222 2.50 22.10 -5.22
CA GLY A 222 3.53 21.11 -5.54
C GLY A 222 3.30 19.77 -4.86
N LEU A 223 2.09 19.21 -5.01
CA LEU A 223 1.76 17.92 -4.44
C LEU A 223 2.43 16.77 -5.21
N VAL A 224 3.00 15.83 -4.45
CA VAL A 224 3.60 14.58 -4.95
C VAL A 224 3.10 13.43 -4.09
N SER A 225 2.71 12.31 -4.71
CA SER A 225 2.33 11.11 -3.95
C SER A 225 3.57 10.29 -3.58
N ALA A 226 3.61 9.83 -2.33
CA ALA A 226 4.57 8.84 -1.83
C ALA A 226 3.99 7.42 -1.72
N ASN A 227 2.77 7.19 -2.22
CA ASN A 227 2.20 5.83 -2.31
C ASN A 227 2.88 5.04 -3.44
N SER A 228 2.64 3.73 -3.50
CA SER A 228 3.18 2.84 -4.54
C SER A 228 2.69 3.14 -5.96
N SER A 229 1.73 4.06 -6.12
CA SER A 229 1.40 4.68 -7.41
C SER A 229 2.60 5.43 -8.03
N ASN A 230 3.56 5.91 -7.23
CA ASN A 230 4.80 6.50 -7.74
C ASN A 230 5.77 5.42 -8.26
N ILE A 231 6.14 5.50 -9.54
CA ILE A 231 6.99 4.48 -10.19
C ILE A 231 8.38 4.34 -9.55
N ALA A 232 8.92 5.41 -8.96
CA ALA A 232 10.22 5.36 -8.28
C ALA A 232 10.23 4.40 -7.09
N ARG A 233 9.09 4.27 -6.40
CA ARG A 233 8.94 3.29 -5.30
C ARG A 233 9.07 1.87 -5.79
N VAL A 234 8.38 1.54 -6.89
CA VAL A 234 8.43 0.21 -7.48
C VAL A 234 9.86 -0.10 -7.96
N LEU A 235 10.48 0.81 -8.70
CA LEU A 235 11.82 0.62 -9.25
C LEU A 235 12.85 0.39 -8.15
N SER A 236 12.68 1.04 -6.99
CA SER A 236 13.58 0.89 -5.85
C SER A 236 13.51 -0.50 -5.18
N TYR A 237 12.47 -1.31 -5.41
CA TYR A 237 12.46 -2.71 -4.97
C TYR A 237 13.21 -3.65 -5.93
N VAL A 238 13.41 -3.28 -7.20
CA VAL A 238 14.00 -4.18 -8.20
C VAL A 238 15.40 -4.68 -7.78
N PRO A 239 16.32 -3.83 -7.26
CA PRO A 239 17.62 -4.29 -6.75
C PRO A 239 17.54 -5.34 -5.64
N ILE A 240 16.47 -5.33 -4.83
CA ILE A 240 16.29 -6.27 -3.71
C ILE A 240 16.21 -7.71 -4.21
N PHE A 241 15.49 -7.95 -5.32
CA PHE A 241 15.38 -9.29 -5.91
C PHE A 241 16.73 -9.83 -6.38
N PHE A 242 17.53 -8.99 -7.05
CA PHE A 242 18.88 -9.35 -7.46
C PHE A 242 19.80 -9.63 -6.26
N TYR A 243 19.73 -8.79 -5.23
CA TYR A 243 20.54 -8.91 -4.03
C TYR A 243 20.23 -10.19 -3.22
N ILE A 244 18.95 -10.55 -3.10
CA ILE A 244 18.53 -11.81 -2.48
C ILE A 244 18.92 -13.00 -3.35
N TYR A 245 18.67 -12.93 -4.66
CA TYR A 245 19.02 -14.00 -5.59
C TYR A 245 20.52 -14.32 -5.54
N ALA A 246 21.39 -13.30 -5.49
CA ALA A 246 22.83 -13.47 -5.35
C ALA A 246 23.24 -14.24 -4.07
N ARG A 247 22.52 -14.03 -2.96
CA ARG A 247 22.74 -14.76 -1.68
C ARG A 247 22.24 -16.20 -1.73
N VAL A 248 21.14 -16.44 -2.43
CA VAL A 248 20.53 -17.77 -2.56
C VAL A 248 21.32 -18.64 -3.55
N ARG A 249 21.80 -18.05 -4.63
CA ARG A 249 22.54 -18.69 -5.74
C ARG A 249 24.02 -18.29 -5.74
N SER A 250 24.62 -18.18 -4.55
CA SER A 250 25.99 -17.67 -4.36
C SER A 250 27.11 -18.55 -4.91
N ARG A 251 26.83 -19.83 -5.20
CA ARG A 251 27.81 -20.76 -5.78
C ARG A 251 27.84 -20.61 -7.29
N GLU A 252 29.03 -20.65 -7.89
CA GLU A 252 29.22 -20.51 -9.34
C GLU A 252 28.33 -21.49 -10.13
N GLN A 253 28.28 -22.77 -9.71
CA GLN A 253 27.44 -23.78 -10.38
C GLN A 253 25.93 -23.56 -10.26
N ASP A 254 25.50 -22.64 -9.40
CA ASP A 254 24.09 -22.33 -9.14
C ASP A 254 23.66 -21.01 -9.82
N ARG A 255 24.59 -20.25 -10.40
CA ARG A 255 24.29 -19.03 -11.16
C ARG A 255 23.37 -19.35 -12.33
N GLY A 256 22.34 -18.53 -12.52
CA GLY A 256 21.33 -18.73 -13.58
C GLY A 256 20.26 -19.78 -13.27
N LYS A 257 20.36 -20.54 -12.16
CA LYS A 257 19.30 -21.47 -11.76
C LYS A 257 18.10 -20.73 -11.16
N PRO A 258 16.87 -21.24 -11.35
CA PRO A 258 15.66 -20.53 -10.93
C PRO A 258 15.55 -20.38 -9.40
N VAL A 259 14.84 -19.36 -8.92
CA VAL A 259 14.43 -19.21 -7.51
C VAL A 259 12.95 -18.83 -7.45
N VAL A 260 12.21 -19.39 -6.50
CA VAL A 260 10.83 -18.94 -6.23
C VAL A 260 10.84 -17.89 -5.14
N PHE A 261 10.16 -16.77 -5.38
CA PHE A 261 9.91 -15.74 -4.37
C PHE A 261 8.43 -15.79 -3.98
N THR A 262 8.14 -15.97 -2.70
CA THR A 262 6.79 -15.80 -2.15
C THR A 262 6.69 -14.41 -1.53
N VAL A 263 5.76 -13.60 -2.04
CA VAL A 263 5.60 -12.19 -1.72
C VAL A 263 4.28 -12.01 -0.97
N PRO A 264 4.27 -11.47 0.25
CA PRO A 264 3.01 -11.07 0.90
C PRO A 264 2.34 -9.99 0.06
N SER A 265 1.21 -10.32 -0.55
CA SER A 265 0.58 -9.46 -1.56
C SER A 265 -0.26 -8.37 -0.93
N SER A 266 0.05 -7.12 -1.27
CA SER A 266 -0.76 -5.93 -0.96
C SER A 266 -1.16 -5.19 -2.24
N THR A 267 -0.56 -4.04 -2.51
CA THR A 267 -0.82 -3.18 -3.68
C THR A 267 -0.21 -3.74 -4.98
N PHE A 268 0.43 -4.90 -4.94
CA PHE A 268 1.13 -5.58 -6.05
C PHE A 268 2.46 -4.94 -6.47
N ALA A 269 3.01 -4.03 -5.66
CA ALA A 269 4.22 -3.28 -6.00
C ALA A 269 5.48 -4.17 -6.00
N LEU A 270 5.65 -5.03 -5.00
CA LEU A 270 6.77 -5.97 -4.92
C LEU A 270 6.68 -7.03 -6.03
N GLU A 271 5.50 -7.55 -6.31
CA GLU A 271 5.24 -8.48 -7.41
C GLU A 271 5.61 -7.85 -8.75
N PHE A 272 5.17 -6.62 -9.00
CA PHE A 272 5.52 -5.93 -10.23
C PHE A 272 7.03 -5.62 -10.30
N ALA A 273 7.68 -5.27 -9.20
CA ALA A 273 9.14 -5.11 -9.15
C ALA A 273 9.88 -6.43 -9.45
N GLY A 274 9.38 -7.55 -8.94
CA GLY A 274 9.89 -8.88 -9.30
C GLY A 274 9.69 -9.18 -10.78
N SER A 275 8.55 -8.80 -11.37
CA SER A 275 8.29 -8.97 -12.80
C SER A 275 9.26 -8.14 -13.65
N LEU A 276 9.57 -6.90 -13.23
CA LEU A 276 10.65 -6.12 -13.82
C LEU A 276 11.98 -6.87 -13.70
N ALA A 277 12.38 -7.34 -12.52
CA ALA A 277 13.62 -8.10 -12.34
C ALA A 277 13.70 -9.34 -13.26
N ARG A 278 12.59 -10.06 -13.43
CA ARG A 278 12.48 -11.19 -14.37
C ARG A 278 12.68 -10.74 -15.82
N MET A 279 12.02 -9.67 -16.25
CA MET A 279 12.19 -9.09 -17.59
C MET A 279 13.61 -8.56 -17.82
N MET A 280 14.32 -8.15 -16.77
CA MET A 280 15.73 -7.75 -16.83
C MET A 280 16.70 -8.95 -16.98
N GLY A 281 16.21 -10.19 -16.84
CA GLY A 281 16.98 -11.42 -17.02
C GLY A 281 17.12 -12.31 -15.77
N LEU A 282 16.51 -11.94 -14.63
CA LEU A 282 16.62 -12.73 -13.40
C LEU A 282 15.71 -13.98 -13.47
N PRO A 283 16.23 -15.20 -13.30
CA PRO A 283 15.43 -16.43 -13.43
C PRO A 283 14.61 -16.67 -12.16
N ILE A 284 13.49 -15.99 -12.03
CA ILE A 284 12.62 -16.08 -10.84
C ILE A 284 11.16 -16.37 -11.19
N THR A 285 10.49 -17.08 -10.30
CA THR A 285 9.02 -17.22 -10.29
C THR A 285 8.48 -16.47 -9.08
N ILE A 286 7.40 -15.72 -9.25
CA ILE A 286 6.80 -14.90 -8.19
C ILE A 286 5.48 -15.52 -7.78
N VAL A 287 5.29 -15.71 -6.48
CA VAL A 287 4.07 -16.25 -5.89
C VAL A 287 3.48 -15.18 -4.99
N ALA A 288 2.31 -14.65 -5.36
CA ALA A 288 1.54 -13.73 -4.53
C ALA A 288 0.87 -14.51 -3.38
N ALA A 289 1.33 -14.30 -2.15
CA ALA A 289 0.75 -14.86 -0.94
C ALA A 289 -0.35 -13.91 -0.44
N CYS A 290 -1.60 -14.29 -0.65
CA CYS A 290 -2.78 -13.47 -0.41
C CYS A 290 -3.51 -13.95 0.85
N ASN A 291 -4.00 -13.00 1.64
CA ASN A 291 -4.99 -13.29 2.69
C ASN A 291 -6.39 -13.46 2.08
N ALA A 292 -7.42 -13.58 2.93
CA ALA A 292 -8.81 -13.79 2.51
C ALA A 292 -9.36 -12.75 1.51
N ASN A 293 -8.84 -11.52 1.48
CA ASN A 293 -9.25 -10.51 0.48
C ASN A 293 -8.85 -10.89 -0.94
N GLY A 294 -7.77 -11.67 -1.12
CA GLY A 294 -7.49 -12.38 -2.37
C GLY A 294 -7.35 -11.55 -3.64
N ALA A 295 -7.14 -10.23 -3.60
CA ALA A 295 -7.17 -9.37 -4.79
C ALA A 295 -6.22 -9.85 -5.90
N ALA A 296 -4.95 -10.08 -5.58
CA ALA A 296 -3.99 -10.62 -6.53
C ALA A 296 -4.30 -12.07 -6.94
N HIS A 297 -4.79 -12.89 -6.00
CA HIS A 297 -5.17 -14.27 -6.27
C HIS A 297 -6.21 -14.34 -7.40
N ARG A 298 -7.28 -13.53 -7.34
CA ARG A 298 -8.35 -13.53 -8.36
C ARG A 298 -7.82 -13.19 -9.76
N VAL A 299 -6.98 -12.17 -9.87
CA VAL A 299 -6.44 -11.78 -11.18
C VAL A 299 -5.53 -12.86 -11.77
N ILE A 300 -4.71 -13.49 -10.93
CA ILE A 300 -3.76 -14.52 -11.36
C ILE A 300 -4.49 -15.85 -11.63
N SER A 301 -5.29 -16.34 -10.69
CA SER A 301 -5.90 -17.68 -10.79
C SER A 301 -7.14 -17.70 -11.69
N MET A 302 -7.95 -16.65 -11.69
CA MET A 302 -9.23 -16.59 -12.40
C MET A 302 -9.18 -15.68 -13.63
N GLY A 303 -8.25 -14.73 -13.68
CA GLY A 303 -8.23 -13.71 -14.73
C GLY A 303 -9.33 -12.66 -14.54
N GLU A 304 -9.74 -12.39 -13.30
CA GLU A 304 -10.85 -11.50 -12.98
C GLU A 304 -10.42 -10.43 -11.98
N LEU A 305 -10.83 -9.18 -12.23
CA LEU A 305 -10.70 -8.07 -11.30
C LEU A 305 -12.11 -7.66 -10.90
N TYR A 306 -12.42 -7.63 -9.61
CA TYR A 306 -13.70 -7.08 -9.13
C TYR A 306 -13.57 -6.58 -7.69
N LYS A 307 -14.38 -5.57 -7.36
CA LYS A 307 -14.50 -5.00 -6.02
C LYS A 307 -15.33 -5.91 -5.12
N THR A 308 -14.84 -6.17 -3.92
CA THR A 308 -15.54 -6.91 -2.87
C THR A 308 -15.64 -6.04 -1.63
N ASP A 309 -16.54 -6.39 -0.71
CA ASP A 309 -16.44 -5.85 0.65
C ASP A 309 -15.11 -6.32 1.28
N MET A 310 -14.46 -5.44 2.04
CA MET A 310 -13.20 -5.74 2.70
C MET A 310 -13.43 -6.72 3.84
N VAL A 311 -12.60 -7.77 3.90
CA VAL A 311 -12.55 -8.71 5.01
C VAL A 311 -11.39 -8.32 5.91
N HIS A 312 -11.67 -7.96 7.16
CA HIS A 312 -10.61 -7.67 8.12
C HIS A 312 -9.92 -8.97 8.55
N THR A 313 -8.61 -9.04 8.36
CA THR A 313 -7.80 -10.24 8.69
C THR A 313 -6.76 -9.95 9.78
N SER A 314 -6.08 -10.99 10.27
CA SER A 314 -4.93 -10.83 11.16
C SER A 314 -3.68 -10.26 10.45
N SER A 315 -3.78 -9.98 9.15
CA SER A 315 -2.75 -9.38 8.30
C SER A 315 -3.23 -8.06 7.69
N SER A 316 -3.78 -7.16 8.52
CA SER A 316 -4.49 -5.95 8.09
C SER A 316 -3.76 -5.06 7.08
N ALA A 317 -2.43 -5.03 7.09
CA ALA A 317 -1.64 -4.29 6.08
C ALA A 317 -1.81 -4.84 4.65
N LEU A 318 -2.32 -6.06 4.50
CA LEU A 318 -2.59 -6.74 3.23
C LEU A 318 -4.09 -6.79 2.90
N ASP A 319 -4.96 -6.17 3.70
CA ASP A 319 -6.40 -6.10 3.45
C ASP A 319 -6.69 -5.14 2.29
N VAL A 320 -6.39 -5.60 1.08
CA VAL A 320 -6.48 -4.86 -0.17
C VAL A 320 -7.51 -5.52 -1.06
N VAL A 321 -8.51 -4.76 -1.49
CA VAL A 321 -9.57 -5.22 -2.39
C VAL A 321 -9.18 -5.01 -3.87
N VAL A 322 -8.42 -3.97 -4.17
CA VAL A 322 -7.94 -3.64 -5.52
C VAL A 322 -6.43 -3.44 -5.49
N ALA A 323 -5.72 -4.31 -6.17
CA ALA A 323 -4.26 -4.29 -6.29
C ALA A 323 -3.82 -3.27 -7.37
N GLU A 324 -3.66 -2.00 -7.02
CA GLU A 324 -3.38 -0.91 -7.99
C GLU A 324 -2.20 -1.18 -8.95
N ASN A 325 -1.11 -1.80 -8.50
CA ASN A 325 0.06 -2.07 -9.36
C ASN A 325 -0.16 -3.27 -10.30
N VAL A 326 -1.27 -4.00 -10.18
CA VAL A 326 -1.59 -5.07 -11.13
C VAL A 326 -1.72 -4.51 -12.54
N TRP A 327 -2.27 -3.30 -12.68
CA TRP A 327 -2.43 -2.60 -13.96
C TRP A 327 -1.09 -2.41 -14.70
N ARG A 328 0.02 -2.25 -13.98
CA ARG A 328 1.35 -2.18 -14.58
C ARG A 328 1.79 -3.53 -15.15
N SER A 329 1.49 -4.64 -14.48
CA SER A 329 1.76 -5.98 -15.01
C SER A 329 0.84 -6.32 -16.19
N LEU A 330 -0.43 -5.94 -16.10
CA LEU A 330 -1.41 -6.11 -17.16
C LEU A 330 -1.06 -5.32 -18.42
N TYR A 331 -0.44 -4.14 -18.30
CA TYR A 331 0.11 -3.41 -19.45
C TYR A 331 1.10 -4.25 -20.27
N TYR A 332 2.04 -4.95 -19.61
CA TYR A 332 2.98 -5.82 -20.32
C TYR A 332 2.32 -7.09 -20.84
N ALA A 333 1.37 -7.68 -20.09
CA ALA A 333 0.59 -8.82 -20.54
C ALA A 333 -0.27 -8.49 -21.78
N ALA A 334 -0.70 -7.24 -21.92
CA ALA A 334 -1.39 -6.70 -23.10
C ALA A 334 -0.44 -6.42 -24.28
N GLY A 335 0.84 -6.77 -24.18
CA GLY A 335 1.86 -6.48 -25.19
C GLY A 335 2.26 -5.01 -25.24
N SER A 336 2.22 -4.32 -24.09
CA SER A 336 2.48 -2.88 -23.98
C SER A 336 1.54 -2.04 -24.86
N ASN A 337 0.28 -2.50 -24.98
CA ASN A 337 -0.78 -1.80 -25.71
C ASN A 337 -1.70 -1.05 -24.73
N PRO A 338 -1.55 0.28 -24.61
CA PRO A 338 -2.33 1.08 -23.68
C PRO A 338 -3.81 1.21 -24.08
N MET A 339 -4.16 0.97 -25.34
CA MET A 339 -5.57 1.02 -25.78
C MET A 339 -6.39 -0.11 -25.18
N ILE A 340 -5.81 -1.32 -25.11
CA ILE A 340 -6.46 -2.48 -24.48
C ILE A 340 -6.62 -2.24 -22.99
N LEU A 341 -5.56 -1.74 -22.35
CA LEU A 341 -5.61 -1.52 -20.91
C LEU A 341 -6.54 -0.38 -20.54
N SER A 342 -6.59 0.69 -21.33
CA SER A 342 -7.55 1.79 -21.12
C SER A 342 -8.99 1.30 -21.24
N GLU A 343 -9.31 0.40 -22.16
CA GLU A 343 -10.66 -0.20 -22.24
C GLU A 343 -10.96 -1.04 -21.00
N LEU A 344 -10.04 -1.92 -20.57
CA LEU A 344 -10.23 -2.72 -19.37
C LEU A 344 -10.36 -1.89 -18.08
N GLN A 345 -9.60 -0.80 -17.97
CA GLN A 345 -9.70 0.13 -16.85
C GLN A 345 -10.98 0.95 -16.91
N ASP A 346 -11.42 1.40 -18.08
CA ASP A 346 -12.72 2.06 -18.24
C ASP A 346 -13.86 1.15 -17.77
N ASP A 347 -13.86 -0.12 -18.21
CA ASP A 347 -14.86 -1.11 -17.82
C ASP A 347 -14.81 -1.38 -16.30
N PHE A 348 -13.62 -1.57 -15.73
CA PHE A 348 -13.48 -1.74 -14.27
C PHE A 348 -13.91 -0.50 -13.48
N ASP A 349 -13.59 0.69 -13.98
CA ASP A 349 -14.00 1.94 -13.36
C ASP A 349 -15.53 2.01 -13.38
N GLU A 350 -16.20 1.66 -14.50
CA GLU A 350 -17.65 1.70 -14.78
C GLU A 350 -18.49 0.61 -14.12
N ASP A 351 -18.01 -0.62 -14.05
CA ASP A 351 -18.79 -1.75 -13.55
C ASP A 351 -18.30 -2.20 -12.17
N GLY A 352 -17.07 -1.81 -11.79
CA GLY A 352 -16.41 -2.32 -10.58
C GLY A 352 -15.85 -3.73 -10.76
N GLU A 353 -15.96 -4.30 -11.96
CA GLU A 353 -15.45 -5.59 -12.35
C GLU A 353 -15.00 -5.63 -13.82
N VAL A 354 -14.02 -6.47 -14.14
CA VAL A 354 -13.59 -6.75 -15.51
C VAL A 354 -12.93 -8.13 -15.58
N ALA A 355 -13.20 -8.86 -16.65
CA ALA A 355 -12.53 -10.12 -16.96
C ALA A 355 -11.41 -9.90 -17.97
N LEU A 356 -10.24 -10.51 -17.71
CA LEU A 356 -9.09 -10.42 -18.59
C LEU A 356 -9.29 -11.28 -19.83
N PRO A 357 -8.85 -10.81 -21.01
CA PRO A 357 -8.79 -11.66 -22.20
C PRO A 357 -7.96 -12.93 -21.92
N PRO A 358 -8.37 -14.13 -22.39
CA PRO A 358 -7.70 -15.39 -22.06
C PRO A 358 -6.22 -15.46 -22.42
N LYS A 359 -5.77 -14.71 -23.44
CA LYS A 359 -4.34 -14.58 -23.75
C LYS A 359 -3.62 -13.81 -22.65
N MET A 360 -4.19 -12.69 -22.21
CA MET A 360 -3.59 -11.81 -21.20
C MET A 360 -3.50 -12.52 -19.84
N ALA A 361 -4.54 -13.26 -19.45
CA ALA A 361 -4.52 -14.11 -18.26
C ALA A 361 -3.42 -15.19 -18.35
N ARG A 362 -3.24 -15.83 -19.52
CA ARG A 362 -2.15 -16.79 -19.73
C ARG A 362 -0.77 -16.15 -19.62
N GLU A 363 -0.56 -14.98 -20.23
CA GLU A 363 0.71 -14.24 -20.12
C GLU A 363 1.03 -13.91 -18.66
N LEU A 364 0.05 -13.41 -17.91
CA LEU A 364 0.19 -13.13 -16.48
C LEU A 364 0.62 -14.39 -15.70
N ASN A 365 0.04 -15.55 -16.02
CA ASN A 365 0.30 -16.84 -15.36
C ASN A 365 1.65 -17.48 -15.72
N THR A 366 2.34 -16.95 -16.74
CA THR A 366 3.74 -17.31 -17.02
C THR A 366 4.71 -16.64 -16.05
N VAL A 367 4.31 -15.51 -15.45
CA VAL A 367 5.13 -14.69 -14.55
C VAL A 367 4.77 -14.98 -13.10
N PHE A 368 3.47 -15.01 -12.81
CA PHE A 368 2.94 -15.06 -11.47
C PHE A 368 2.22 -16.38 -11.18
N LYS A 369 2.35 -16.81 -9.92
CA LYS A 369 1.49 -17.77 -9.25
C LYS A 369 0.86 -17.07 -8.05
N SER A 370 -0.10 -17.71 -7.41
CA SER A 370 -0.72 -17.16 -6.21
C SER A 370 -1.15 -18.25 -5.24
N ALA A 371 -1.25 -17.90 -3.98
CA ALA A 371 -1.79 -18.72 -2.92
C ALA A 371 -2.75 -17.88 -2.08
N LEU A 372 -3.89 -18.46 -1.71
CA LEU A 372 -4.86 -17.87 -0.80
C LEU A 372 -4.75 -18.58 0.54
N ILE A 373 -4.48 -17.83 1.60
CA ILE A 373 -4.21 -18.36 2.95
C ILE A 373 -5.17 -17.70 3.93
N ASP A 374 -5.80 -18.53 4.76
CA ASP A 374 -6.67 -18.09 5.84
C ASP A 374 -5.89 -17.83 7.14
N ASP A 375 -6.57 -17.18 8.10
CA ASP A 375 -5.98 -16.85 9.40
C ASP A 375 -5.59 -18.10 10.20
N ASP A 376 -6.30 -19.22 10.05
CA ASP A 376 -6.02 -20.46 10.80
C ASP A 376 -4.67 -21.07 10.38
N LEU A 377 -4.41 -21.14 9.06
CA LEU A 377 -3.11 -21.54 8.54
C LEU A 377 -2.02 -20.52 8.90
N LEU A 378 -2.32 -19.22 8.82
CA LEU A 378 -1.40 -18.16 9.24
C LEU A 378 -0.95 -18.36 10.69
N PHE A 379 -1.88 -18.55 11.63
CA PHE A 379 -1.56 -18.78 13.04
C PHE A 379 -0.75 -20.06 13.24
N SER A 380 -1.10 -21.13 12.52
CA SER A 380 -0.36 -22.40 12.56
C SER A 380 1.09 -22.24 12.10
N VAL A 381 1.33 -21.43 11.06
CA VAL A 381 2.68 -21.12 10.58
C VAL A 381 3.46 -20.29 11.60
N ILE A 382 2.86 -19.25 12.18
CA ILE A 382 3.53 -18.46 13.24
C ILE A 382 3.98 -19.37 14.39
N GLN A 383 3.10 -20.26 14.86
CA GLN A 383 3.40 -21.20 15.93
C GLN A 383 4.48 -22.22 15.54
N HIS A 384 4.44 -22.73 14.32
CA HIS A 384 5.41 -23.70 13.84
C HIS A 384 6.81 -23.09 13.76
N GLU A 385 6.93 -21.92 13.14
CA GLU A 385 8.22 -21.23 13.00
C GLU A 385 8.77 -20.78 14.36
N GLU A 386 7.90 -20.36 15.29
CA GLU A 386 8.34 -19.94 16.62
C GLU A 386 9.03 -21.08 17.38
N ARG A 387 8.49 -22.30 17.30
CA ARG A 387 9.12 -23.50 17.88
C ARG A 387 10.48 -23.81 17.26
N LEU A 388 10.75 -23.31 16.05
CA LEU A 388 12.03 -23.42 15.35
C LEU A 388 12.93 -22.19 15.55
N GLY A 389 12.58 -21.28 16.46
CA GLY A 389 13.35 -20.09 16.77
C GLY A 389 13.23 -18.98 15.73
N PHE A 390 12.08 -18.86 15.05
CA PHE A 390 11.75 -17.71 14.21
C PHE A 390 10.34 -17.24 14.49
N VAL A 391 10.15 -15.98 14.86
CA VAL A 391 8.81 -15.41 15.03
C VAL A 391 8.48 -14.58 13.80
N PRO A 392 7.76 -15.11 12.80
CA PRO A 392 7.31 -14.31 11.66
C PRO A 392 6.22 -13.34 12.09
N CYS A 393 6.19 -12.15 11.47
CA CYS A 393 4.98 -11.33 11.49
C CYS A 393 3.85 -12.00 10.67
N PRO A 394 2.59 -11.55 10.77
CA PRO A 394 1.47 -12.13 10.03
C PRO A 394 1.68 -12.18 8.51
N GLN A 395 2.24 -11.12 7.92
CA GLN A 395 2.57 -11.04 6.49
C GLN A 395 3.66 -12.04 6.10
N THR A 396 4.69 -12.17 6.94
CA THR A 396 5.77 -13.14 6.71
C THR A 396 5.25 -14.57 6.80
N ALA A 397 4.34 -14.84 7.73
CA ALA A 397 3.71 -16.15 7.87
C ALA A 397 2.90 -16.53 6.61
N LEU A 398 2.19 -15.59 5.98
CA LEU A 398 1.52 -15.82 4.69
C LEU A 398 2.53 -16.20 3.60
N ALA A 399 3.64 -15.48 3.47
CA ALA A 399 4.67 -15.81 2.48
C ALA A 399 5.32 -17.17 2.75
N ILE A 400 5.53 -17.56 4.01
CA ILE A 400 6.03 -18.88 4.36
C ILE A 400 5.00 -19.96 4.02
N ALA A 401 3.73 -19.76 4.38
CA ALA A 401 2.63 -20.69 4.07
C ALA A 401 2.51 -20.95 2.56
N ALA A 402 2.63 -19.89 1.75
CA ALA A 402 2.57 -19.98 0.30
C ALA A 402 3.63 -20.92 -0.29
N ILE A 403 4.77 -21.15 0.37
CA ILE A 403 5.82 -22.08 -0.10
C ILE A 403 5.26 -23.50 -0.22
N GLU A 404 4.43 -23.92 0.73
CA GLU A 404 3.85 -25.27 0.76
C GLU A 404 2.75 -25.46 -0.29
N MET A 405 2.20 -24.35 -0.78
CA MET A 405 1.16 -24.33 -1.80
C MET A 405 1.71 -24.22 -3.23
N ILE A 406 3.03 -24.09 -3.41
CA ILE A 406 3.65 -24.02 -4.73
C ILE A 406 3.44 -25.34 -5.47
N ARG A 407 2.69 -25.26 -6.57
CA ARG A 407 2.55 -26.32 -7.57
C ARG A 407 3.32 -25.93 -8.84
N ASP A 408 3.59 -26.90 -9.69
CA ASP A 408 4.16 -26.69 -11.03
C ASP A 408 5.56 -26.03 -11.06
N VAL A 409 6.29 -26.12 -9.96
CA VAL A 409 7.72 -25.78 -9.88
C VAL A 409 8.48 -26.96 -9.28
N PRO A 410 9.57 -27.44 -9.91
CA PRO A 410 10.36 -28.54 -9.39
C PRO A 410 10.80 -28.33 -7.93
N GLU A 411 10.82 -29.40 -7.12
CA GLU A 411 11.12 -29.33 -5.68
C GLU A 411 12.59 -28.97 -5.37
N ASP A 412 13.50 -29.15 -6.33
CA ASP A 412 14.90 -28.75 -6.23
C ASP A 412 15.11 -27.24 -6.42
N VAL A 413 14.07 -26.51 -6.83
CA VAL A 413 14.07 -25.04 -6.89
C VAL A 413 13.79 -24.50 -5.47
N PRO A 414 14.73 -23.75 -4.87
CA PRO A 414 14.54 -23.16 -3.56
C PRO A 414 13.50 -22.05 -3.60
N ALA A 415 12.77 -21.90 -2.50
CA ALA A 415 11.82 -20.83 -2.28
C ALA A 415 12.33 -19.85 -1.22
N VAL A 416 12.04 -18.56 -1.42
CA VAL A 416 12.38 -17.48 -0.50
C VAL A 416 11.11 -16.71 -0.17
N ALA A 417 10.70 -16.74 1.09
CA ALA A 417 9.65 -15.88 1.62
C ALA A 417 10.21 -14.49 1.90
N LEU A 418 9.57 -13.45 1.35
CA LEU A 418 9.90 -12.07 1.71
C LEU A 418 9.26 -11.75 3.05
N ALA A 419 10.10 -11.46 4.05
CA ALA A 419 9.65 -11.03 5.36
C ALA A 419 9.65 -9.51 5.42
N VAL A 420 8.46 -8.95 5.18
CA VAL A 420 8.28 -7.52 4.90
C VAL A 420 8.14 -6.65 6.14
N SER A 421 7.93 -7.23 7.33
CA SER A 421 7.81 -6.49 8.57
C SER A 421 8.34 -7.28 9.76
N HIS A 422 8.88 -6.59 10.75
CA HIS A 422 9.25 -7.22 12.01
C HIS A 422 8.00 -7.55 12.85
N PRO A 423 7.96 -8.70 13.57
CA PRO A 423 6.79 -9.12 14.37
C PRO A 423 6.42 -8.15 15.50
N SER A 424 7.35 -7.34 16.01
CA SER A 424 7.09 -6.35 17.07
C SER A 424 6.10 -5.26 16.67
N LYS A 425 5.82 -5.13 15.36
CA LYS A 425 4.83 -4.18 14.83
C LYS A 425 3.38 -4.70 14.94
N PHE A 426 3.19 -5.97 15.28
CA PHE A 426 1.88 -6.63 15.41
C PHE A 426 1.71 -7.33 16.76
N PRO A 427 1.86 -6.63 17.89
CA PRO A 427 1.89 -7.25 19.21
C PRO A 427 0.63 -8.06 19.52
N ASP A 428 -0.55 -7.62 19.09
CA ASP A 428 -1.81 -8.32 19.33
C ASP A 428 -1.91 -9.66 18.59
N VAL A 429 -1.52 -9.67 17.32
CA VAL A 429 -1.53 -10.89 16.51
C VAL A 429 -0.50 -11.89 17.04
N ILE A 430 0.70 -11.42 17.39
CA ILE A 430 1.74 -12.27 17.96
C ILE A 430 1.31 -12.84 19.32
N ARG A 431 0.72 -12.05 20.21
CA ARG A 431 0.20 -12.54 21.50
C ARG A 431 -0.90 -13.59 21.34
N ARG A 432 -1.77 -13.40 20.35
CA ARG A 432 -2.83 -14.38 20.02
C ARG A 432 -2.23 -15.68 19.47
N ALA A 433 -1.25 -15.57 18.58
CA ALA A 433 -0.60 -16.72 17.95
C ALA A 433 0.25 -17.53 18.94
N VAL A 434 1.01 -16.81 19.78
CA VAL A 434 2.06 -17.34 20.65
C VAL A 434 1.84 -16.83 22.08
N PRO A 435 0.87 -17.39 22.85
CA PRO A 435 0.49 -16.86 24.15
C PRO A 435 1.61 -16.83 25.21
N GLN A 436 2.65 -17.66 25.04
CA GLN A 436 3.85 -17.64 25.88
C GLN A 436 4.68 -16.35 25.74
N LEU A 437 4.56 -15.65 24.61
CA LEU A 437 5.12 -14.31 24.42
C LEU A 437 4.10 -13.28 24.92
N SER A 438 3.91 -13.22 26.23
CA SER A 438 2.86 -12.39 26.87
C SER A 438 3.00 -10.88 26.57
N ASN A 439 4.22 -10.41 26.30
CA ASN A 439 4.51 -9.04 25.89
C ASN A 439 4.53 -8.84 24.36
N GLY A 440 4.22 -9.89 23.59
CA GLY A 440 4.42 -9.94 22.13
C GLY A 440 5.90 -10.08 21.76
N ALA A 441 6.20 -9.85 20.47
CA ALA A 441 7.58 -9.67 20.02
C ALA A 441 8.05 -8.25 20.34
N SER A 442 9.32 -8.08 20.70
CA SER A 442 9.92 -6.78 20.99
C SER A 442 11.09 -6.45 20.07
N HIS A 443 11.38 -5.16 19.95
CA HIS A 443 12.55 -4.66 19.24
C HIS A 443 12.96 -3.30 19.83
N PRO A 444 14.25 -3.01 20.04
CA PRO A 444 14.70 -1.74 20.63
C PRO A 444 14.14 -0.50 19.93
N THR A 445 14.02 -0.51 18.60
CA THR A 445 13.40 0.58 17.82
C THR A 445 11.95 0.86 18.24
N VAL A 446 11.13 -0.18 18.44
CA VAL A 446 9.74 -0.01 18.87
C VAL A 446 9.67 0.43 20.33
N GLU A 447 10.50 -0.17 21.19
CA GLU A 447 10.58 0.18 22.60
C GLU A 447 11.04 1.63 22.81
N ALA A 448 11.99 2.14 22.01
CA ALA A 448 12.49 3.50 22.08
C ALA A 448 11.42 4.57 21.78
N MET A 449 10.37 4.22 21.04
CA MET A 449 9.22 5.11 20.82
C MET A 449 8.22 5.10 21.98
N THR A 450 8.37 4.18 22.94
CA THR A 450 7.51 4.10 24.11
C THR A 450 7.77 5.31 25.02
N GLY A 451 6.73 6.08 25.28
CA GLY A 451 6.82 7.30 26.10
C GLY A 451 7.18 8.58 25.34
N LEU A 452 7.49 8.50 24.03
CA LEU A 452 7.60 9.69 23.19
C LEU A 452 6.24 10.37 23.01
N PHE A 453 6.26 11.70 22.88
CA PHE A 453 5.07 12.50 22.63
C PHE A 453 4.56 12.27 21.20
N HIS A 454 3.24 12.20 21.05
CA HIS A 454 2.58 12.05 19.76
C HIS A 454 2.25 13.43 19.21
N ARG A 455 2.87 13.81 18.08
CA ARG A 455 2.48 14.99 17.31
C ARG A 455 1.62 14.56 16.14
N ARG A 456 0.31 14.76 16.25
CA ARG A 456 -0.65 14.52 15.18
C ARG A 456 -1.78 15.55 15.19
N ARG A 457 -2.37 15.77 14.02
CA ARG A 457 -3.68 16.40 13.90
C ARG A 457 -4.76 15.34 13.87
N THR A 458 -5.96 15.72 14.25
CA THR A 458 -7.15 14.87 14.24
C THR A 458 -8.29 15.58 13.56
N CYS A 459 -9.01 14.89 12.68
CA CYS A 459 -10.24 15.39 12.06
C CYS A 459 -11.20 14.21 11.80
N THR A 460 -12.46 14.51 11.51
CA THR A 460 -13.38 13.51 10.96
C THR A 460 -13.15 13.37 9.45
N LEU A 461 -13.62 12.26 8.86
CA LEU A 461 -13.58 12.06 7.42
C LEU A 461 -14.32 13.17 6.66
N GLU A 462 -15.44 13.67 7.20
CA GLU A 462 -16.21 14.77 6.61
C GLU A 462 -15.39 16.06 6.49
N GLU A 463 -14.57 16.38 7.49
CA GLU A 463 -13.76 17.60 7.52
C GLU A 463 -12.39 17.44 6.85
N PHE A 464 -11.99 16.20 6.56
CA PHE A 464 -10.62 15.86 6.19
C PHE A 464 -10.14 16.62 4.95
N GLU A 465 -10.90 16.64 3.86
CA GLU A 465 -10.51 17.32 2.61
C GLU A 465 -10.23 18.82 2.86
N ARG A 466 -11.18 19.50 3.51
CA ARG A 466 -11.10 20.93 3.81
C ARG A 466 -9.90 21.23 4.71
N SER A 467 -9.70 20.41 5.76
CA SER A 467 -8.59 20.58 6.69
C SER A 467 -7.25 20.36 5.99
N LEU A 468 -7.12 19.29 5.22
CA LEU A 468 -5.90 18.96 4.48
C LEU A 468 -5.51 20.08 3.52
N ARG A 469 -6.45 20.57 2.71
CA ARG A 469 -6.21 21.67 1.76
C ARG A 469 -5.77 22.95 2.45
N ARG A 470 -6.49 23.35 3.51
CA ARG A 470 -6.16 24.54 4.31
C ARG A 470 -4.74 24.45 4.88
N ASP A 471 -4.42 23.30 5.44
CA ASP A 471 -3.18 23.08 6.15
C ASP A 471 -1.97 23.04 5.19
N ILE A 472 -2.11 22.36 4.05
CA ILE A 472 -1.12 22.37 2.96
C ILE A 472 -0.89 23.80 2.46
N ALA A 473 -1.95 24.57 2.23
CA ALA A 473 -1.83 25.95 1.77
C ALA A 473 -1.12 26.84 2.79
N ALA A 474 -1.43 26.69 4.08
CA ALA A 474 -0.80 27.43 5.16
C ALA A 474 0.69 27.09 5.29
N VAL A 475 1.06 25.82 5.29
CA VAL A 475 2.47 25.39 5.34
C VAL A 475 3.20 25.89 4.10
N THR A 476 2.63 25.70 2.90
CA THR A 476 3.20 26.18 1.64
C THR A 476 3.54 27.66 1.69
N ALA A 477 2.66 28.50 2.23
CA ALA A 477 2.88 29.95 2.35
C ALA A 477 4.03 30.33 3.30
N MET A 478 4.40 29.45 4.25
CA MET A 478 5.49 29.67 5.19
C MET A 478 6.84 29.13 4.69
N ARG A 479 6.86 28.33 3.62
CA ARG A 479 8.06 27.63 3.14
C ARG A 479 8.77 28.38 2.01
N THR A 480 10.09 28.28 2.01
CA THR A 480 10.94 28.74 0.91
C THR A 480 11.98 27.66 0.55
N PRO A 481 12.34 27.47 -0.73
CA PRO A 481 11.82 28.14 -1.93
C PRO A 481 10.37 27.71 -2.25
N GLU A 482 9.78 28.32 -3.28
CA GLU A 482 8.40 28.02 -3.70
C GLU A 482 8.21 26.55 -4.13
N PRO A 483 6.97 26.04 -4.12
CA PRO A 483 6.68 24.67 -4.54
C PRO A 483 7.05 24.39 -5.99
N VAL A 484 7.38 23.13 -6.27
CA VAL A 484 7.56 22.62 -7.62
C VAL A 484 6.22 22.65 -8.36
N ARG A 485 6.24 23.07 -9.62
CA ARG A 485 5.09 23.00 -10.52
C ARG A 485 5.37 21.96 -11.58
N VAL A 486 4.64 20.86 -11.54
CA VAL A 486 4.73 19.79 -12.55
C VAL A 486 3.40 19.75 -13.26
N GLU A 487 3.38 20.10 -14.54
CA GLU A 487 2.18 20.02 -15.36
C GLU A 487 1.95 18.56 -15.78
N ARG A 488 0.70 18.08 -15.69
CA ARG A 488 0.32 16.77 -16.22
C ARG A 488 -0.53 17.00 -17.47
N LEU A 489 -0.02 16.59 -18.61
CA LEU A 489 -0.70 16.76 -19.90
C LEU A 489 -1.65 15.58 -20.11
N LEU A 490 -2.92 15.89 -20.42
CA LEU A 490 -3.91 14.94 -20.90
C LEU A 490 -4.06 15.11 -22.40
N LEU A 491 -3.86 14.03 -23.15
CA LEU A 491 -4.04 13.99 -24.60
C LEU A 491 -5.47 13.56 -24.92
N GLU A 492 -6.07 14.21 -25.92
CA GLU A 492 -7.28 13.70 -26.55
C GLU A 492 -7.01 12.30 -27.12
N ARG A 493 -7.97 11.39 -26.98
CA ARG A 493 -7.80 9.98 -27.37
C ARG A 493 -7.39 9.83 -28.84
N GLU A 494 -7.99 10.61 -29.74
CA GLU A 494 -7.65 10.61 -31.17
C GLU A 494 -6.20 11.05 -31.44
N ASP A 495 -5.70 12.04 -30.69
CA ASP A 495 -4.34 12.53 -30.85
C ASP A 495 -3.32 11.53 -30.34
N TYR A 496 -3.65 10.80 -29.27
CA TYR A 496 -2.84 9.67 -28.84
C TYR A 496 -2.85 8.53 -29.85
N GLU A 497 -4.01 8.13 -30.38
CA GLU A 497 -4.09 7.08 -31.41
C GLU A 497 -3.24 7.43 -32.64
N ARG A 498 -3.26 8.71 -33.06
CA ARG A 498 -2.39 9.23 -34.14
C ARG A 498 -0.92 9.16 -33.75
N LEU A 499 -0.56 9.59 -32.54
CA LEU A 499 0.82 9.57 -32.05
C LEU A 499 1.35 8.14 -31.96
N TYR A 500 0.58 7.23 -31.36
CA TYR A 500 0.90 5.81 -31.20
C TYR A 500 1.04 5.12 -32.56
N ALA A 501 0.10 5.34 -33.48
CA ALA A 501 0.20 4.83 -34.86
C ALA A 501 1.42 5.40 -35.60
N SER A 502 1.78 6.67 -35.36
CA SER A 502 2.98 7.29 -35.95
C SER A 502 4.28 6.71 -35.39
N VAL A 503 4.32 6.38 -34.09
CA VAL A 503 5.45 5.74 -33.43
C VAL A 503 5.61 4.33 -33.97
N LEU A 504 4.55 3.52 -33.99
CA LEU A 504 4.57 2.19 -34.61
C LEU A 504 5.09 2.23 -36.06
N ARG A 505 4.63 3.20 -36.86
CA ARG A 505 5.11 3.42 -38.25
C ARG A 505 6.58 3.88 -38.34
N LYS A 506 7.08 4.63 -37.35
CA LYS A 506 8.47 5.10 -37.31
C LYS A 506 9.43 4.02 -36.82
N THR A 507 9.03 3.22 -35.83
CA THR A 507 9.80 2.08 -35.32
C THR A 507 9.93 0.98 -36.38
N THR A 508 8.88 0.78 -37.19
CA THR A 508 8.94 -0.11 -38.37
C THR A 508 9.79 0.43 -39.52
N LYS A 509 10.02 1.74 -39.63
CA LYS A 509 10.92 2.36 -40.63
C LYS A 509 12.38 2.45 -40.20
N ARG A 510 12.69 2.36 -38.89
CA ARG A 510 14.06 2.37 -38.36
C ARG A 510 14.46 0.97 -37.86
N GLY A 511 14.50 0.00 -38.77
CA GLY A 511 15.07 -1.31 -38.50
C GLY A 511 16.59 -1.32 -38.70
N LYS A 512 17.34 -1.52 -37.61
CA LYS A 512 18.51 -2.41 -37.66
C LYS A 512 18.26 -3.48 -36.62
N PHE A 513 18.26 -4.74 -37.08
CA PHE A 513 17.93 -5.99 -36.39
C PHE A 513 16.45 -6.41 -36.35
N LEU A 514 15.93 -6.82 -37.51
CA LEU A 514 15.44 -8.18 -37.79
C LEU A 514 14.94 -8.17 -39.25
N ASP A 515 15.84 -8.50 -40.19
CA ASP A 515 15.63 -8.40 -41.64
C ASP A 515 14.76 -9.53 -42.17
N ASN A 516 13.44 -9.38 -42.08
CA ASN A 516 12.54 -10.02 -43.03
C ASN A 516 11.29 -9.13 -43.29
N PRO A 517 11.15 -8.51 -44.47
CA PRO A 517 10.01 -7.66 -44.80
C PRO A 517 8.66 -8.41 -44.78
N PHE A 518 8.67 -9.73 -44.95
CA PHE A 518 7.46 -10.55 -44.77
C PHE A 518 7.10 -10.74 -43.30
N VAL A 519 8.07 -10.78 -42.38
CA VAL A 519 7.80 -10.90 -40.94
C VAL A 519 7.21 -9.63 -40.36
N ASN A 520 7.60 -8.45 -40.85
CA ASN A 520 7.05 -7.17 -40.37
C ASN A 520 5.63 -6.89 -40.90
N VAL A 521 5.36 -7.26 -42.16
CA VAL A 521 4.00 -7.24 -42.71
C VAL A 521 3.14 -8.31 -42.03
N PHE A 522 3.71 -9.49 -41.75
CA PHE A 522 3.06 -10.52 -40.95
C PHE A 522 2.83 -10.08 -39.51
N LEU A 523 3.73 -9.34 -38.85
CA LEU A 523 3.55 -8.86 -37.48
C LEU A 523 2.52 -7.74 -37.42
N ALA A 524 2.50 -6.84 -38.39
CA ALA A 524 1.47 -5.81 -38.52
C ALA A 524 0.10 -6.42 -38.86
N LEU A 525 0.06 -7.42 -39.74
CA LEU A 525 -1.15 -8.19 -40.03
C LEU A 525 -1.56 -9.08 -38.86
N MET A 526 -0.64 -9.60 -38.06
CA MET A 526 -0.92 -10.40 -36.87
C MET A 526 -1.35 -9.54 -35.70
N ILE A 527 -0.84 -8.32 -35.55
CA ILE A 527 -1.33 -7.34 -34.58
C ILE A 527 -2.70 -6.82 -35.02
N SER A 528 -2.91 -6.60 -36.33
CA SER A 528 -4.21 -6.24 -36.89
C SER A 528 -5.20 -7.40 -36.76
N PHE A 529 -4.81 -8.64 -37.06
CA PHE A 529 -5.64 -9.84 -36.95
C PHE A 529 -5.88 -10.20 -35.49
N TRP A 530 -4.90 -10.00 -34.61
CA TRP A 530 -5.05 -10.14 -33.17
C TRP A 530 -6.02 -9.08 -32.64
N ALA A 531 -5.87 -7.80 -33.00
CA ALA A 531 -6.85 -6.76 -32.70
C ALA A 531 -8.24 -7.08 -33.29
N THR A 532 -8.33 -7.65 -34.49
CA THR A 532 -9.63 -8.03 -35.07
C THR A 532 -10.24 -9.28 -34.41
N ALA A 533 -9.41 -10.15 -33.81
CA ALA A 533 -9.83 -11.38 -33.13
C ALA A 533 -10.01 -11.22 -31.61
N THR A 534 -9.47 -10.15 -31.00
CA THR A 534 -9.57 -9.87 -29.56
C THR A 534 -10.37 -8.62 -29.23
N THR A 535 -10.70 -7.77 -30.21
CA THR A 535 -11.54 -6.59 -30.01
C THR A 535 -12.98 -6.91 -30.42
N PRO A 536 -13.98 -6.83 -29.51
CA PRO A 536 -15.37 -6.94 -29.89
C PRO A 536 -15.75 -5.81 -30.88
N PRO A 537 -16.68 -6.04 -31.83
CA PRO A 537 -16.95 -5.08 -32.90
C PRO A 537 -17.44 -3.72 -32.35
N ARG A 538 -16.74 -2.62 -32.73
CA ARG A 538 -17.06 -1.24 -32.34
C ARG A 538 -18.15 -0.66 -33.24
N ASP A 539 -19.25 -0.23 -32.61
CA ASP A 539 -20.28 0.64 -33.21
C ASP A 539 -19.98 2.10 -32.84
N ALA A 540 -19.68 2.94 -33.84
CA ALA A 540 -19.28 4.34 -33.65
C ALA A 540 -20.41 5.23 -33.11
N SER A 541 -21.68 4.84 -33.31
CA SER A 541 -22.82 5.52 -32.71
C SER A 541 -22.85 5.31 -31.19
N ARG A 542 -22.57 4.08 -30.75
CA ARG A 542 -22.42 3.71 -29.33
C ARG A 542 -21.23 4.35 -28.63
N SER A 543 -20.23 4.88 -29.35
CA SER A 543 -19.08 5.55 -28.71
C SER A 543 -19.48 6.92 -28.17
N ARG A 544 -20.19 7.72 -28.98
CA ARG A 544 -20.68 9.04 -28.56
C ARG A 544 -21.84 8.91 -27.58
N GLU A 545 -22.68 7.90 -27.77
CA GLU A 545 -23.69 7.51 -26.78
C GLU A 545 -23.02 7.04 -25.49
N ARG A 546 -21.90 6.31 -25.53
CA ARG A 546 -21.11 5.93 -24.36
C ARG A 546 -20.41 7.10 -23.68
N ASP A 547 -19.88 8.07 -24.41
CA ASP A 547 -19.26 9.25 -23.78
C ASP A 547 -20.32 10.12 -23.07
N ALA A 548 -21.51 10.25 -23.66
CA ALA A 548 -22.66 10.90 -23.03
C ALA A 548 -23.23 10.07 -21.86
N GLN A 549 -23.36 8.75 -22.02
CA GLN A 549 -23.75 7.82 -20.96
C GLN A 549 -22.69 7.74 -19.86
N LYS A 550 -21.39 7.94 -20.13
CA LYS A 550 -20.32 8.00 -19.14
C LYS A 550 -20.42 9.28 -18.30
N ALA A 551 -20.72 10.42 -18.92
CA ALA A 551 -21.00 11.65 -18.18
C ALA A 551 -22.25 11.51 -17.31
N GLU A 552 -23.31 10.88 -17.84
CA GLU A 552 -24.57 10.66 -17.13
C GLU A 552 -24.45 9.58 -16.05
N ALA A 553 -23.75 8.48 -16.32
CA ALA A 553 -23.45 7.38 -15.40
C ALA A 553 -22.46 7.81 -14.33
N LYS A 554 -21.49 8.68 -14.62
CA LYS A 554 -20.65 9.31 -13.59
C LYS A 554 -21.52 10.15 -12.65
N ALA A 555 -22.38 11.02 -13.18
CA ALA A 555 -23.31 11.79 -12.36
C ALA A 555 -24.31 10.91 -11.58
N LYS A 556 -24.72 9.77 -12.14
CA LYS A 556 -25.62 8.81 -11.50
C LYS A 556 -24.89 7.99 -10.43
N ARG A 557 -23.64 7.57 -10.66
CA ARG A 557 -22.80 6.86 -9.69
C ARG A 557 -22.29 7.77 -8.59
N ASP A 558 -22.10 9.06 -8.84
CA ASP A 558 -21.86 10.04 -7.77
C ASP A 558 -23.10 10.16 -6.87
N LYS A 559 -24.31 10.22 -7.46
CA LYS A 559 -25.57 10.19 -6.69
C LYS A 559 -25.82 8.87 -5.98
N GLU A 560 -25.46 7.75 -6.60
CA GLU A 560 -25.63 6.41 -6.04
C GLU A 560 -24.60 6.13 -4.95
N ARG A 561 -23.36 6.60 -5.10
CA ARG A 561 -22.34 6.59 -4.03
C ARG A 561 -22.82 7.38 -2.82
N VAL A 562 -23.41 8.57 -3.02
CA VAL A 562 -24.03 9.32 -1.93
C VAL A 562 -25.14 8.51 -1.26
N ARG A 563 -26.05 7.92 -2.03
CA ARG A 563 -27.14 7.08 -1.48
C ARG A 563 -26.67 5.82 -0.78
N VAL A 564 -25.69 5.10 -1.32
CA VAL A 564 -25.12 3.89 -0.73
C VAL A 564 -24.35 4.25 0.54
N ARG A 565 -23.63 5.38 0.55
CA ARG A 565 -22.95 5.91 1.74
C ARG A 565 -23.96 6.27 2.83
N GLU A 566 -25.08 6.91 2.48
CA GLU A 566 -26.20 7.19 3.40
C GLU A 566 -26.87 5.91 3.92
N ALA A 567 -27.13 4.93 3.05
CA ALA A 567 -27.75 3.66 3.43
C ALA A 567 -26.84 2.82 4.35
N ARG A 568 -25.54 2.73 4.01
CA ARG A 568 -24.53 2.04 4.84
C ARG A 568 -24.32 2.77 6.18
N ALA A 569 -24.37 4.10 6.20
CA ALA A 569 -24.31 4.87 7.46
C ALA A 569 -25.52 4.56 8.37
N LEU A 570 -26.71 4.43 7.79
CA LEU A 570 -27.93 4.07 8.53
C LEU A 570 -27.87 2.64 9.09
N GLU A 571 -27.34 1.70 8.31
CA GLU A 571 -27.20 0.30 8.71
C GLU A 571 -26.12 0.14 9.81
N LYS A 572 -25.01 0.86 9.70
CA LYS A 572 -23.96 0.93 10.74
C LYS A 572 -24.45 1.64 12.00
N GLN A 573 -25.30 2.67 11.91
CA GLN A 573 -25.94 3.28 13.08
C GLN A 573 -26.79 2.26 13.85
N ARG A 574 -27.60 1.46 13.14
CA ARG A 574 -28.38 0.38 13.74
C ARG A 574 -27.49 -0.67 14.41
N ALA A 575 -26.37 -1.05 13.77
CA ALA A 575 -25.42 -1.98 14.36
C ALA A 575 -24.75 -1.43 15.64
N ARG A 576 -24.41 -0.13 15.67
CA ARG A 576 -23.88 0.56 16.87
C ARG A 576 -24.89 0.58 18.01
N GLU A 577 -26.16 0.84 17.73
CA GLU A 577 -27.24 0.79 18.73
C GLU A 577 -27.44 -0.61 19.31
N ILE A 578 -27.39 -1.64 18.47
CA ILE A 578 -27.47 -3.06 18.90
C ILE A 578 -26.27 -3.41 19.78
N SER A 579 -25.06 -3.02 19.39
CA SER A 579 -23.84 -3.26 20.18
C SER A 579 -23.86 -2.51 21.52
N ALA A 580 -24.34 -1.27 21.55
CA ALA A 580 -24.50 -0.48 22.77
C ALA A 580 -25.49 -1.13 23.76
N ARG A 581 -26.61 -1.66 23.26
CA ARG A 581 -27.56 -2.43 24.06
C ARG A 581 -26.93 -3.71 24.62
N ALA A 582 -26.23 -4.48 23.79
CA ALA A 582 -25.54 -5.68 24.25
C ALA A 582 -24.48 -5.40 25.34
N LYS A 583 -23.74 -4.29 25.23
CA LYS A 583 -22.79 -3.84 26.26
C LYS A 583 -23.48 -3.41 27.56
N ALA A 584 -24.63 -2.73 27.47
CA ALA A 584 -25.44 -2.35 28.62
C ALA A 584 -25.98 -3.59 29.35
N ASP A 585 -26.49 -4.57 28.60
CA ASP A 585 -26.99 -5.84 29.15
C ASP A 585 -25.87 -6.64 29.83
N ALA A 586 -24.68 -6.70 29.21
CA ALA A 586 -23.52 -7.35 29.80
C ALA A 586 -23.04 -6.65 31.09
N ARG A 587 -23.13 -5.32 31.16
CA ARG A 587 -22.81 -4.55 32.37
C ARG A 587 -23.81 -4.85 33.49
N PHE A 588 -25.10 -4.87 33.16
CA PHE A 588 -26.16 -5.21 34.10
C PHE A 588 -25.99 -6.64 34.65
N ALA A 589 -25.69 -7.62 33.79
CA ALA A 589 -25.41 -8.99 34.20
C ALA A 589 -24.21 -9.10 35.15
N ARG A 590 -23.15 -8.30 34.94
CA ARG A 590 -21.98 -8.25 35.84
C ARG A 590 -22.32 -7.63 37.20
N GLU A 591 -23.16 -6.61 37.24
CA GLU A 591 -23.61 -6.00 38.49
C GLU A 591 -24.49 -6.95 39.29
N MET A 592 -25.41 -7.68 38.63
CA MET A 592 -26.20 -8.75 39.26
C MET A 592 -25.34 -9.89 39.80
N ALA A 593 -24.32 -10.33 39.05
CA ALA A 593 -23.38 -11.34 39.51
C ALA A 593 -22.54 -10.87 40.72
N ARG A 594 -22.19 -9.58 40.78
CA ARG A 594 -21.51 -8.98 41.94
C ARG A 594 -22.42 -8.91 43.16
N ALA A 595 -23.68 -8.54 42.99
CA ALA A 595 -24.68 -8.52 44.05
C ALA A 595 -24.90 -9.94 44.63
N ALA A 596 -25.08 -10.94 43.77
CA ALA A 596 -25.23 -12.33 44.18
C ALA A 596 -24.01 -12.85 44.96
N ARG A 597 -22.79 -12.53 44.51
CA ARG A 597 -21.55 -12.88 45.24
C ARG A 597 -21.44 -12.17 46.59
N ALA A 598 -21.92 -10.93 46.70
CA ALA A 598 -21.93 -10.19 47.97
C ALA A 598 -22.94 -10.80 48.97
N GLU A 599 -24.08 -11.27 48.47
CA GLU A 599 -25.11 -11.95 49.25
C GLU A 599 -24.66 -13.34 49.72
N GLU A 600 -24.01 -14.11 48.84
CA GLU A 600 -23.39 -15.38 49.20
C GLU A 600 -22.26 -15.20 50.24
N LYS A 601 -21.50 -14.11 50.15
CA LYS A 601 -20.47 -13.75 51.14
C LYS A 601 -21.07 -13.34 52.49
N ARG A 602 -22.25 -12.72 52.49
CA ARG A 602 -23.03 -12.44 53.72
C ARG A 602 -23.60 -13.73 54.33
N ALA A 603 -24.08 -14.65 53.51
CA ALA A 603 -24.58 -15.96 53.96
C ALA A 603 -23.48 -16.85 54.56
N ARG A 604 -22.24 -16.77 54.04
CA ARG A 604 -21.08 -17.49 54.58
C ARG A 604 -20.48 -16.85 55.83
N ALA A 605 -20.67 -15.54 56.04
CA ALA A 605 -20.25 -14.83 57.23
C ALA A 605 -21.35 -14.91 58.31
N GLY A 606 -21.54 -16.09 58.91
CA GLY A 606 -22.53 -16.30 59.96
C GLY A 606 -22.31 -15.35 61.16
N ALA A 607 -23.21 -14.39 61.35
CA ALA A 607 -23.40 -13.66 62.61
C ALA A 607 -24.88 -13.24 62.77
N PRO A 608 -25.51 -13.49 63.94
CA PRO A 608 -26.93 -13.21 64.15
C PRO A 608 -27.13 -11.74 64.53
N THR A 609 -28.18 -11.10 64.00
CA THR A 609 -28.66 -9.82 64.52
C THR A 609 -30.13 -9.95 64.94
N LYS A 610 -30.38 -9.56 66.20
CA LYS A 610 -31.66 -9.56 66.92
C LYS A 610 -32.68 -8.59 66.28
N PRO A 611 -33.98 -8.80 66.51
CA PRO A 611 -35.03 -7.99 65.91
C PRO A 611 -35.20 -6.66 66.66
N HIS A 612 -35.24 -5.55 65.93
CA HIS A 612 -35.83 -4.31 66.44
C HIS A 612 -37.13 -4.01 65.71
N VAL A 613 -38.17 -3.90 66.54
CA VAL A 613 -39.55 -3.60 66.21
C VAL A 613 -39.70 -2.12 65.80
N MET A 614 -40.65 -1.92 64.89
CA MET A 614 -41.13 -0.68 64.28
C MET A 614 -41.26 0.56 65.19
N HIS A 615 -41.03 1.73 64.59
CA HIS A 615 -41.99 2.83 64.69
C HIS A 615 -42.25 3.45 63.30
N ALA A 616 -43.52 3.40 62.91
CA ALA A 616 -44.07 4.01 61.71
C ALA A 616 -44.31 5.52 61.93
N TYR A 617 -44.07 6.32 60.89
CA TYR A 617 -44.85 7.52 60.63
C TYR A 617 -45.05 7.66 59.12
N ALA A 618 -46.32 7.53 58.71
CA ALA A 618 -46.80 7.84 57.38
C ALA A 618 -47.00 9.35 57.23
N ARG A 619 -46.76 9.89 56.03
CA ARG A 619 -47.58 10.94 55.41
C ARG A 619 -47.17 11.17 53.95
N ASP A 620 -48.15 11.00 53.07
CA ASP A 620 -48.21 11.56 51.72
C ASP A 620 -48.07 13.09 51.72
N ARG A 621 -47.43 13.65 50.69
CA ARG A 621 -48.08 14.42 49.61
C ARG A 621 -47.06 15.24 48.82
N ASP A 622 -47.21 15.17 47.49
CA ASP A 622 -47.18 16.26 46.51
C ASP A 622 -46.51 17.59 46.93
N ASP A 623 -45.47 18.00 46.19
CA ASP A 623 -45.62 19.15 45.27
C ASP A 623 -44.32 19.49 44.50
N ALA A 624 -44.57 19.82 43.23
CA ALA A 624 -43.81 20.50 42.21
C ALA A 624 -42.58 21.38 42.60
N ARG A 625 -41.53 21.37 41.76
CA ARG A 625 -41.22 22.42 40.75
C ARG A 625 -39.84 22.25 40.06
N PRO A 626 -39.63 22.89 38.89
CA PRO A 626 -38.72 22.44 37.82
C PRO A 626 -37.45 23.34 37.70
N PRO A 627 -36.60 23.18 36.65
CA PRO A 627 -35.20 23.64 36.59
C PRO A 627 -35.04 25.02 35.92
N ASN A 628 -33.91 25.70 36.14
CA ASN A 628 -33.36 26.81 35.33
C ASN A 628 -31.84 26.86 35.60
N GLU A 629 -30.91 26.81 34.65
CA GLU A 629 -30.58 27.69 33.51
C GLU A 629 -30.06 29.11 33.87
N HIS A 630 -28.80 29.32 33.46
CA HIS A 630 -28.18 30.52 32.87
C HIS A 630 -27.62 31.71 33.69
N PHE A 631 -26.62 32.32 33.02
CA PHE A 631 -25.88 33.59 33.21
C PHE A 631 -24.66 33.57 34.16
N ALA A 632 -23.43 33.68 33.65
CA ALA A 632 -22.75 34.75 32.91
C ALA A 632 -22.03 35.77 33.82
N HIS A 633 -20.76 35.94 33.48
CA HIS A 633 -19.78 36.97 33.86
C HIS A 633 -20.24 38.20 34.65
N GLU A 634 -19.52 38.47 35.75
CA GLU A 634 -18.91 39.79 35.99
C GLU A 634 -17.71 39.66 36.96
N PRO A 635 -16.54 40.27 36.66
CA PRO A 635 -15.39 40.30 37.56
C PRO A 635 -15.45 41.55 38.45
N ASN A 636 -15.59 41.35 39.76
CA ASN A 636 -15.55 42.45 40.71
C ASN A 636 -14.12 42.84 41.09
N ARG A 637 -13.82 44.10 40.80
CA ARG A 637 -12.60 44.82 41.13
C ARG A 637 -12.81 45.45 42.52
N LYS A 638 -11.82 45.28 43.42
CA LYS A 638 -11.34 46.21 44.47
C LYS A 638 -11.24 45.60 45.89
N LEU A 639 -9.99 45.60 46.37
CA LEU A 639 -9.48 46.13 47.65
C LEU A 639 -10.28 45.70 48.90
N ARG A 640 -9.75 44.84 49.77
CA ARG A 640 -8.47 44.92 50.50
C ARG A 640 -8.05 43.55 50.99
#